data_AF-A0A219ACR8-F1
#
_entry.id   AF-A0A219ACR8-F1
#
_cell.length_a   1.000
_cell.length_b   1.000
_cell.length_c   1.000
_cell.angle_alpha   90.00
_cell.angle_beta   90.00
_cell.angle_gamma   90.00
#
_symmetry.space_group_name_H-M   'P 1'
#
loop_
_entity.id
_entity.type
_entity.pdbx_description
1 polymer ?
#
loop_
_entity_poly.entity_id
_entity_poly.type
_entity_poly.pdbx_seq_one_letter_code
_entity_poly.pdbx_strand_id
1 'polypeptide(L)'
;MKKFLLSCFLALGFGANAQYAYVGNFEDPGYNTTIYKQFGGGSRTTAAACNGTNGGQLAISSSATQTGYMIDLSEIGQTGNGQKIDVSVGYKKASTVTGTLSLAYFVLNTATNQWSVNTFGTPVTLTSAATTTCATLSGTIPAGIIQPGQVYGVGAWFVRSGSTSGNIYVDDITVNQEVVTTVPACTTINYPANGSTISAGNLSLAWDAVPTAVSYDVTVGTTPGGSDLVNVTVGGTTTNLTLATNTTYYAKVTPKNLNGSAAGCTEISFTTNNDIGYCGPITASAVTYPISSVSLNGVTNTSSAATGAPAHEDFTAIVLPVYAGIPNQLTVAATGLGTNRFGMTVFIDWNNDGDFNDGGEQYFTTPPLVGGTGATVNLAGNIAVPNGVSLGNKRMRIKYNFNSSTTALIDALLNPCANLGNGQVEDYTLSLLNPPSAPICASVSLPVSGSTDFPANGTITWNTVQYAAGYKVYIGTTPGGTDIANGIVVTGTTYKPALQANTMYYLKVVPYNTVGDAAGCTEISFTTTTVQYCGPLTYSTVEPTTNVTFAGINNTTSATVGGSPAHEFFLDKIGTVLTNTTYPISMNANTDGTTFRHFFAVFIDWNQDGDFDDAGEKYFTTPETFKFVLGSDGVNGTPAVGSIVVPEDAKLGQTRMRVKSAYYGSTGPNTEPNLSNFANACVTTGSSFGQVEDYTIQVNSATQGTSNVDKAKVSVYPNPFHDVLNISDVKGVKSVSVSDVAGRQVKTMKAAAHLNLSDLKTGLYIVTLHMEDGSVKSIKAIKK
;
A
#
# COMPACT_ATOMS: atom_id res chain seq x y z
N MET A 1 -34.29 74.39 -28.34
CA MET A 1 -33.57 73.78 -29.48
C MET A 1 -32.11 73.59 -29.11
N LYS A 2 -31.60 72.35 -29.24
CA LYS A 2 -30.19 71.92 -29.45
C LYS A 2 -29.13 72.32 -28.39
N LYS A 3 -28.62 71.35 -27.61
CA LYS A 3 -27.35 70.58 -27.75
C LYS A 3 -26.10 71.32 -27.21
N PHE A 4 -25.48 70.82 -26.14
CA PHE A 4 -24.11 70.25 -26.08
C PHE A 4 -23.55 70.18 -24.64
N LEU A 5 -22.62 69.24 -24.43
CA LEU A 5 -21.76 68.97 -23.25
C LEU A 5 -22.30 68.02 -22.15
N LEU A 6 -22.19 66.72 -22.44
CA LEU A 6 -21.90 65.70 -21.44
C LEU A 6 -20.66 64.93 -21.93
N SER A 7 -19.47 65.42 -21.59
CA SER A 7 -18.17 64.82 -21.91
C SER A 7 -17.18 65.19 -20.82
N CYS A 8 -17.28 64.53 -19.67
CA CYS A 8 -16.25 64.50 -18.63
C CYS A 8 -16.57 63.34 -17.68
N PHE A 9 -16.35 62.08 -18.09
CA PHE A 9 -16.13 60.90 -17.22
C PHE A 9 -15.87 59.65 -18.09
N LEU A 10 -14.90 59.73 -19.01
CA LEU A 10 -14.44 58.57 -19.76
C LEU A 10 -12.93 58.66 -20.05
N ALA A 11 -12.11 58.66 -19.00
CA ALA A 11 -10.66 58.43 -19.09
C ALA A 11 -10.08 58.28 -17.68
N LEU A 12 -10.17 57.10 -17.09
CA LEU A 12 -9.29 56.64 -16.02
C LEU A 12 -9.40 55.11 -15.92
N GLY A 13 -8.81 54.47 -16.93
CA GLY A 13 -8.54 53.05 -16.98
C GLY A 13 -7.16 52.86 -17.60
N PHE A 14 -6.14 53.55 -17.08
CA PHE A 14 -4.75 53.18 -17.36
C PHE A 14 -4.47 51.91 -16.58
N GLY A 15 -4.82 50.75 -17.17
CA GLY A 15 -4.17 49.51 -16.79
C GLY A 15 -2.70 49.68 -17.09
N ALA A 16 -1.85 49.71 -16.06
CA ALA A 16 -0.42 49.56 -16.25
C ALA A 16 -0.22 48.24 -17.01
N ASN A 17 0.23 48.31 -18.27
CA ASN A 17 0.50 47.12 -19.06
C ASN A 17 1.64 46.37 -18.37
N ALA A 18 1.29 45.30 -17.67
CA ALA A 18 2.21 44.28 -17.19
C ALA A 18 3.00 43.76 -18.39
N GLN A 19 4.31 43.99 -18.43
CA GLN A 19 5.20 43.43 -19.45
C GLN A 19 6.62 43.37 -18.92
N TYR A 20 7.36 42.33 -19.31
CA TYR A 20 8.79 42.27 -19.09
C TYR A 20 9.56 43.04 -20.16
N ALA A 21 10.38 43.98 -19.72
CA ALA A 21 11.40 44.67 -20.51
C ALA A 21 12.57 44.95 -19.57
N TYR A 22 13.49 43.99 -19.50
CA TYR A 22 14.58 44.01 -18.53
C TYR A 22 15.89 43.54 -19.17
N VAL A 23 16.98 44.22 -18.80
CA VAL A 23 18.35 43.83 -19.18
C VAL A 23 19.12 43.59 -17.90
N GLY A 24 19.42 42.32 -17.62
CA GLY A 24 20.29 41.92 -16.54
C GLY A 24 21.75 41.89 -16.99
N ASN A 25 22.49 42.96 -16.72
CA ASN A 25 23.90 43.12 -17.09
C ASN A 25 24.88 42.97 -15.91
N PHE A 26 24.42 42.56 -14.73
CA PHE A 26 25.26 42.33 -13.54
C PHE A 26 26.00 43.60 -13.03
N GLU A 27 25.58 44.80 -13.41
CA GLU A 27 26.20 46.07 -12.98
C GLU A 27 25.46 46.79 -11.85
N ASP A 28 24.47 46.14 -11.27
CA ASP A 28 23.68 46.68 -10.19
C ASP A 28 24.55 46.97 -8.93
N PRO A 29 24.36 48.13 -8.27
CA PRO A 29 25.12 48.49 -7.08
C PRO A 29 24.93 47.45 -5.96
N GLY A 30 26.02 46.81 -5.55
CA GLY A 30 26.02 45.84 -4.45
C GLY A 30 25.75 44.38 -4.83
N TYR A 31 25.52 44.06 -6.11
CA TYR A 31 25.15 42.73 -6.62
C TYR A 31 23.93 42.10 -5.95
N ASN A 32 22.82 42.14 -6.65
CA ASN A 32 21.52 41.76 -6.19
C ASN A 32 21.31 40.26 -6.43
N THR A 33 21.74 39.47 -5.46
CA THR A 33 21.56 38.01 -5.44
C THR A 33 20.10 37.56 -5.35
N THR A 34 19.14 38.48 -5.13
CA THR A 34 17.71 38.15 -5.21
C THR A 34 17.23 38.10 -6.65
N ILE A 35 17.72 39.01 -7.51
CA ILE A 35 17.44 39.00 -8.95
C ILE A 35 18.31 37.97 -9.66
N TYR A 36 19.61 37.95 -9.38
CA TYR A 36 20.55 37.02 -10.00
C TYR A 36 20.69 35.74 -9.18
N LYS A 37 19.97 34.70 -9.57
CA LYS A 37 20.05 33.39 -8.92
C LYS A 37 20.97 32.46 -9.69
N GLN A 38 21.83 31.77 -8.94
CA GLN A 38 22.87 30.90 -9.45
C GLN A 38 22.60 29.46 -9.04
N PHE A 39 22.82 28.53 -9.97
CA PHE A 39 22.65 27.09 -9.77
C PHE A 39 23.96 26.38 -10.05
N GLY A 40 24.34 25.41 -9.21
CA GLY A 40 25.61 24.70 -9.33
C GLY A 40 26.79 25.52 -8.81
N GLY A 41 27.89 25.62 -9.56
CA GLY A 41 29.04 26.47 -9.21
C GLY A 41 29.09 27.78 -9.99
N GLY A 42 29.52 28.88 -9.36
CA GLY A 42 29.60 30.18 -10.03
C GLY A 42 29.67 31.39 -9.10
N SER A 43 29.98 32.55 -9.68
CA SER A 43 29.99 33.86 -8.98
C SER A 43 29.84 35.01 -9.97
N ARG A 44 29.72 36.25 -9.50
CA ARG A 44 29.84 37.44 -10.34
C ARG A 44 31.31 37.81 -10.47
N THR A 45 31.79 38.07 -11.69
CA THR A 45 33.22 38.34 -11.95
C THR A 45 33.43 39.35 -13.07
N THR A 46 34.58 40.02 -13.08
CA THR A 46 34.94 40.95 -14.15
C THR A 46 35.34 40.24 -15.46
N ALA A 47 35.90 39.03 -15.35
CA ALA A 47 36.24 38.21 -16.52
C ALA A 47 35.00 37.85 -17.35
N ALA A 48 33.83 37.82 -16.72
CA ALA A 48 32.58 37.44 -17.36
C ALA A 48 31.96 38.56 -18.22
N ALA A 49 32.33 39.82 -18.00
CA ALA A 49 31.71 40.99 -18.62
C ALA A 49 31.76 40.96 -20.15
N CYS A 50 30.61 41.03 -20.79
CA CYS A 50 30.46 41.31 -22.21
C CYS A 50 30.46 42.81 -22.49
N ASN A 51 29.73 43.55 -21.65
CA ASN A 51 29.75 45.00 -21.60
C ASN A 51 29.92 45.42 -20.13
N GLY A 52 30.36 46.65 -19.89
CA GLY A 52 30.58 47.12 -18.51
C GLY A 52 31.77 46.44 -17.82
N THR A 53 31.61 46.16 -16.53
CA THR A 53 32.67 45.73 -15.61
C THR A 53 32.53 44.28 -15.14
N ASN A 54 31.33 43.71 -15.06
CA ASN A 54 31.02 42.44 -14.42
C ASN A 54 30.06 41.59 -15.28
N GLY A 55 30.07 40.27 -15.03
CA GLY A 55 29.09 39.33 -15.57
C GLY A 55 28.97 38.09 -14.68
N GLY A 56 28.07 37.18 -15.04
CA GLY A 56 27.87 35.90 -14.37
C GLY A 56 28.86 34.82 -14.82
N GLN A 57 29.57 34.20 -13.88
CA GLN A 57 30.42 33.03 -14.12
C GLN A 57 29.68 31.73 -13.79
N LEU A 58 29.52 30.87 -14.78
CA LEU A 58 29.10 29.49 -14.67
C LEU A 58 30.34 28.59 -14.50
N ALA A 59 30.66 28.21 -13.26
CA ALA A 59 31.82 27.38 -12.94
C ALA A 59 31.45 25.90 -12.93
N ILE A 60 32.18 25.10 -13.72
CA ILE A 60 32.02 23.65 -13.79
C ILE A 60 33.20 22.92 -13.15
N SER A 61 32.91 21.80 -12.50
CA SER A 61 33.89 20.94 -11.85
C SER A 61 33.52 19.47 -12.01
N SER A 62 34.29 18.56 -11.40
CA SER A 62 33.91 17.15 -11.29
C SER A 62 32.63 16.94 -10.47
N SER A 63 32.32 17.82 -9.51
CA SER A 63 31.12 17.75 -8.67
C SER A 63 29.95 18.62 -9.17
N ALA A 64 30.23 19.62 -10.01
CA ALA A 64 29.22 20.46 -10.65
C ALA A 64 29.31 20.31 -12.18
N THR A 65 28.66 19.26 -12.69
CA THR A 65 28.62 18.95 -14.13
C THR A 65 27.58 19.77 -14.90
N GLN A 66 26.70 20.47 -14.18
CA GLN A 66 25.70 21.39 -14.71
C GLN A 66 25.66 22.66 -13.84
N THR A 67 25.40 23.80 -14.47
CA THR A 67 25.36 25.10 -13.80
C THR A 67 24.50 26.06 -14.61
N GLY A 68 23.92 27.05 -13.94
CA GLY A 68 23.08 28.05 -14.59
C GLY A 68 23.00 29.36 -13.84
N TYR A 69 22.57 30.38 -14.56
CA TYR A 69 22.23 31.69 -14.03
C TYR A 69 20.87 32.08 -14.57
N MET A 70 20.07 32.72 -13.72
CA MET A 70 18.80 33.32 -14.13
C MET A 70 18.62 34.71 -13.54
N ILE A 71 17.80 35.49 -14.24
CA ILE A 71 17.08 36.64 -13.71
C ILE A 71 15.77 36.11 -13.16
N ASP A 72 15.55 36.22 -11.85
CA ASP A 72 14.25 35.99 -11.24
C ASP A 72 13.31 37.16 -11.59
N LEU A 73 12.33 36.88 -12.45
CA LEU A 73 11.45 37.92 -12.97
C LEU A 73 10.37 38.36 -11.96
N SER A 74 10.24 37.67 -10.84
CA SER A 74 9.39 38.13 -9.74
C SER A 74 10.01 39.28 -8.93
N GLU A 75 11.34 39.44 -9.00
CA GLU A 75 12.10 40.40 -8.18
C GLU A 75 12.41 41.72 -8.91
N ILE A 76 12.07 41.83 -10.20
CA ILE A 76 12.40 43.01 -11.03
C ILE A 76 11.30 44.10 -11.05
N GLY A 77 10.22 43.92 -10.27
CA GLY A 77 9.13 44.90 -10.17
C GLY A 77 8.26 45.03 -11.43
N GLN A 78 8.35 44.05 -12.34
CA GLN A 78 7.53 43.94 -13.55
C GLN A 78 6.63 42.70 -13.44
N THR A 79 5.51 42.71 -14.14
CA THR A 79 4.53 41.61 -14.10
C THR A 79 4.36 41.00 -15.49
N GLY A 80 4.17 39.69 -15.54
CA GLY A 80 4.01 38.97 -16.79
C GLY A 80 2.59 39.02 -17.35
N ASN A 81 2.49 39.21 -18.67
CA ASN A 81 1.22 39.16 -19.38
C ASN A 81 0.91 37.81 -20.07
N GLY A 82 1.79 36.82 -19.87
CA GLY A 82 1.70 35.49 -20.47
C GLY A 82 2.00 35.45 -21.97
N GLN A 83 2.35 36.57 -22.58
CA GLN A 83 2.73 36.65 -23.98
C GLN A 83 4.15 36.15 -24.21
N LYS A 84 4.47 36.00 -25.48
CA LYS A 84 5.76 35.58 -26.00
C LYS A 84 6.90 36.39 -25.37
N ILE A 85 7.98 35.73 -24.99
CA ILE A 85 9.17 36.38 -24.40
C ILE A 85 10.37 36.08 -25.28
N ASP A 86 10.98 37.12 -25.83
CA ASP A 86 12.26 37.03 -26.51
C ASP A 86 13.38 37.19 -25.46
N VAL A 87 14.29 36.23 -25.44
CA VAL A 87 15.41 36.17 -24.50
C VAL A 87 16.71 36.11 -25.28
N SER A 88 17.69 36.91 -24.85
CA SER A 88 19.07 36.77 -25.31
C SER A 88 20.06 36.82 -24.16
N VAL A 89 21.15 36.09 -24.29
CA VAL A 89 22.25 36.05 -23.33
C VAL A 89 23.56 36.21 -24.09
N GLY A 90 24.37 37.18 -23.70
CA GLY A 90 25.77 37.28 -24.10
C GLY A 90 26.58 36.20 -23.39
N TYR A 91 27.50 35.53 -24.08
CA TYR A 91 28.35 34.51 -23.47
C TYR A 91 29.78 34.50 -23.99
N LYS A 92 30.69 34.07 -23.11
CA LYS A 92 32.10 33.73 -23.37
C LYS A 92 32.43 32.41 -22.69
N LYS A 93 33.60 31.85 -23.00
CA LYS A 93 34.10 30.69 -22.25
C LYS A 93 35.61 30.61 -22.25
N ALA A 94 36.14 29.99 -21.20
CA ALA A 94 37.53 29.59 -21.15
C ALA A 94 37.85 28.50 -22.20
N SER A 95 39.14 28.34 -22.51
CA SER A 95 39.63 27.19 -23.28
C SER A 95 39.34 25.88 -22.53
N THR A 96 39.36 24.77 -23.25
CA THR A 96 39.18 23.38 -22.78
C THR A 96 37.76 22.99 -22.31
N VAL A 97 36.90 23.96 -21.99
CA VAL A 97 35.50 23.72 -21.63
C VAL A 97 34.70 23.21 -22.82
N THR A 98 34.07 22.04 -22.67
CA THR A 98 33.21 21.38 -23.67
C THR A 98 31.85 20.99 -23.07
N GLY A 99 30.78 21.16 -23.83
CA GLY A 99 29.42 20.88 -23.39
C GLY A 99 28.37 21.62 -24.19
N THR A 100 27.15 21.70 -23.66
CA THR A 100 26.00 22.32 -24.31
C THR A 100 25.52 23.50 -23.48
N LEU A 101 25.47 24.68 -24.06
CA LEU A 101 24.87 25.88 -23.48
C LEU A 101 23.48 26.08 -24.09
N SER A 102 22.47 26.26 -23.25
CA SER A 102 21.08 26.49 -23.67
C SER A 102 20.52 27.72 -22.97
N LEU A 103 19.52 28.36 -23.58
CA LEU A 103 18.63 29.23 -22.83
C LEU A 103 17.72 28.37 -21.98
N ALA A 104 17.35 28.87 -20.81
CA ALA A 104 16.45 28.18 -19.89
C ALA A 104 15.49 29.15 -19.23
N TYR A 105 14.25 28.70 -19.04
CA TYR A 105 13.33 29.29 -18.10
C TYR A 105 13.18 28.35 -16.90
N PHE A 106 13.07 28.97 -15.74
CA PHE A 106 13.08 28.32 -14.45
C PHE A 106 11.73 28.57 -13.80
N VAL A 107 11.05 27.54 -13.34
CA VAL A 107 9.73 27.68 -12.69
C VAL A 107 9.85 27.24 -11.24
N LEU A 108 9.42 28.11 -10.32
CA LEU A 108 9.39 27.78 -8.90
C LEU A 108 8.14 26.96 -8.58
N ASN A 109 8.34 25.74 -8.11
CA ASN A 109 7.31 25.03 -7.38
C ASN A 109 7.26 25.59 -5.95
N THR A 110 6.22 26.36 -5.63
CA THR A 110 6.07 27.03 -4.34
C THR A 110 5.80 26.07 -3.18
N ALA A 111 5.33 24.85 -3.45
CA ALA A 111 5.09 23.84 -2.41
C ALA A 111 6.39 23.16 -1.97
N THR A 112 7.29 22.86 -2.91
CA THR A 112 8.57 22.20 -2.62
C THR A 112 9.74 23.17 -2.51
N ASN A 113 9.53 24.44 -2.87
CA ASN A 113 10.56 25.48 -2.99
C ASN A 113 11.72 25.06 -3.91
N GLN A 114 11.41 24.31 -4.98
CA GLN A 114 12.39 23.86 -5.97
C GLN A 114 12.12 24.49 -7.33
N TRP A 115 13.20 24.82 -8.04
CA TRP A 115 13.16 25.36 -9.39
C TRP A 115 13.31 24.24 -10.41
N SER A 116 12.32 24.07 -11.30
CA SER A 116 12.47 23.22 -12.49
C SER A 116 13.25 23.99 -13.56
N VAL A 117 14.14 23.31 -14.28
CA VAL A 117 14.91 23.90 -15.39
C VAL A 117 14.35 23.41 -16.71
N ASN A 118 13.90 24.33 -17.56
CA ASN A 118 13.32 24.01 -18.87
C ASN A 118 14.11 24.73 -19.96
N THR A 119 14.82 23.99 -20.80
CA THR A 119 15.59 24.57 -21.90
C THR A 119 14.71 24.89 -23.10
N PHE A 120 15.07 25.94 -23.85
CA PHE A 120 14.35 26.36 -25.05
C PHE A 120 15.29 26.98 -26.09
N GLY A 121 14.78 27.16 -27.30
CA GLY A 121 15.55 27.67 -28.44
C GLY A 121 16.56 26.65 -28.97
N THR A 122 17.47 27.11 -29.83
CA THR A 122 18.54 26.27 -30.38
C THR A 122 19.76 26.30 -29.45
N PRO A 123 20.13 25.18 -28.82
CA PRO A 123 21.30 25.13 -27.95
C PRO A 123 22.61 25.26 -28.75
N VAL A 124 23.67 25.69 -28.08
CA VAL A 124 25.01 25.80 -28.66
C VAL A 124 25.93 24.73 -28.09
N THR A 125 26.51 23.92 -28.96
CA THR A 125 27.58 22.99 -28.60
C THR A 125 28.91 23.74 -28.53
N LEU A 126 29.50 23.78 -27.33
CA LEU A 126 30.78 24.43 -27.07
C LEU A 126 31.93 23.43 -27.26
N THR A 127 32.88 23.77 -28.14
CA THR A 127 34.11 23.00 -28.40
C THR A 127 35.25 23.48 -27.49
N SER A 128 36.40 22.81 -27.51
CA SER A 128 37.52 23.13 -26.61
C SER A 128 38.18 24.50 -26.84
N ALA A 129 38.01 25.14 -28.00
CA ALA A 129 38.58 26.46 -28.27
C ALA A 129 37.93 27.55 -27.38
N ALA A 130 38.71 28.51 -26.88
CA ALA A 130 38.14 29.61 -26.07
C ALA A 130 37.23 30.52 -26.91
N THR A 131 36.24 31.14 -26.27
CA THR A 131 35.42 32.21 -26.87
C THR A 131 35.70 33.48 -26.08
N THR A 132 36.57 34.34 -26.63
CA THR A 132 37.08 35.54 -25.95
C THR A 132 36.30 36.81 -26.28
N THR A 133 35.62 36.83 -27.43
CA THR A 133 34.66 37.88 -27.81
C THR A 133 33.26 37.38 -27.48
N CYS A 134 32.39 38.24 -26.95
CA CYS A 134 31.03 37.82 -26.59
C CYS A 134 30.23 37.39 -27.81
N ALA A 135 29.74 36.16 -27.76
CA ALA A 135 28.74 35.65 -28.67
C ALA A 135 27.36 35.84 -28.03
N THR A 136 26.31 35.84 -28.85
CA THR A 136 24.93 35.97 -28.37
C THR A 136 24.19 34.68 -28.62
N LEU A 137 23.54 34.16 -27.57
CA LEU A 137 22.55 33.10 -27.67
C LEU A 137 21.16 33.74 -27.53
N SER A 138 20.26 33.47 -28.47
CA SER A 138 18.91 34.04 -28.45
C SER A 138 17.85 32.97 -28.74
N GLY A 139 16.64 33.21 -28.25
CA GLY A 139 15.51 32.31 -28.41
C GLY A 139 14.24 32.92 -27.84
N THR A 140 13.13 32.24 -28.11
CA THR A 140 11.80 32.74 -27.80
C THR A 140 11.04 31.71 -26.99
N ILE A 141 10.42 32.16 -25.90
CA ILE A 141 9.42 31.41 -25.15
C ILE A 141 8.05 31.77 -25.76
N PRO A 142 7.29 30.81 -26.32
CA PRO A 142 5.96 31.08 -26.86
C PRO A 142 4.96 31.59 -25.81
N ALA A 143 3.93 32.32 -26.28
CA ALA A 143 2.81 32.73 -25.42
C ALA A 143 2.12 31.50 -24.79
N GLY A 144 1.62 31.65 -23.57
CA GLY A 144 0.93 30.57 -22.84
C GLY A 144 1.85 29.54 -22.16
N ILE A 145 3.16 29.50 -22.46
CA ILE A 145 4.10 28.64 -21.72
C ILE A 145 4.28 29.13 -20.29
N ILE A 146 4.42 30.44 -20.11
CA ILE A 146 4.46 31.06 -18.79
C ILE A 146 3.12 31.72 -18.52
N GLN A 147 2.44 31.30 -17.46
CA GLN A 147 1.13 31.81 -17.11
C GLN A 147 1.25 33.10 -16.25
N PRO A 148 0.34 34.08 -16.40
CA PRO A 148 0.29 35.24 -15.51
C PRO A 148 0.19 34.81 -14.04
N GLY A 149 1.03 35.41 -13.17
CA GLY A 149 1.08 35.10 -11.74
C GLY A 149 1.98 33.93 -11.36
N GLN A 150 2.55 33.21 -12.32
CA GLN A 150 3.57 32.20 -12.06
C GLN A 150 4.89 32.86 -11.62
N VAL A 151 5.60 32.27 -10.65
CA VAL A 151 6.94 32.71 -10.25
C VAL A 151 7.96 31.97 -11.11
N TYR A 152 8.74 32.73 -11.89
CA TYR A 152 9.68 32.16 -12.84
C TYR A 152 10.89 33.06 -13.08
N GLY A 153 11.96 32.49 -13.60
CA GLY A 153 13.17 33.20 -14.01
C GLY A 153 13.61 32.78 -15.41
N VAL A 154 14.48 33.56 -16.02
CA VAL A 154 15.04 33.27 -17.36
C VAL A 154 16.53 33.53 -17.39
N GLY A 155 17.26 32.72 -18.15
CA GLY A 155 18.69 32.89 -18.32
C GLY A 155 19.31 31.75 -19.11
N ALA A 156 20.42 31.20 -18.61
CA ALA A 156 21.19 30.19 -19.31
C ALA A 156 21.48 28.98 -18.43
N TRP A 157 21.52 27.80 -19.07
CA TRP A 157 21.87 26.53 -18.45
C TRP A 157 22.95 25.82 -19.26
N PHE A 158 23.99 25.37 -18.58
CA PHE A 158 25.11 24.66 -19.20
C PHE A 158 25.22 23.23 -18.67
N VAL A 159 25.45 22.29 -19.60
CA VAL A 159 25.69 20.87 -19.30
C VAL A 159 27.02 20.43 -19.88
N ARG A 160 27.93 19.94 -19.03
CA ARG A 160 29.27 19.50 -19.42
C ARG A 160 29.22 18.15 -20.17
N SER A 161 29.98 18.01 -21.26
CA SER A 161 30.15 16.74 -21.97
C SER A 161 31.54 16.11 -21.82
N GLY A 162 32.54 16.86 -21.35
CA GLY A 162 33.92 16.39 -21.11
C GLY A 162 34.23 16.07 -19.64
N SER A 163 35.53 15.91 -19.33
CA SER A 163 36.06 15.71 -17.96
C SER A 163 36.66 16.97 -17.32
N THR A 164 36.85 18.02 -18.13
CA THR A 164 37.64 19.21 -17.76
C THR A 164 36.81 20.24 -16.99
N SER A 165 37.37 20.75 -15.89
CA SER A 165 36.81 21.89 -15.15
C SER A 165 37.09 23.21 -15.87
N GLY A 166 36.30 24.24 -15.60
CA GLY A 166 36.49 25.56 -16.20
C GLY A 166 35.28 26.46 -16.04
N ASN A 167 35.28 27.55 -16.80
CA ASN A 167 34.28 28.61 -16.66
C ASN A 167 33.63 28.93 -18.00
N ILE A 168 32.31 29.00 -17.97
CA ILE A 168 31.49 29.68 -18.97
C ILE A 168 31.08 31.01 -18.34
N TYR A 169 30.96 32.04 -19.14
CA TYR A 169 30.57 33.36 -18.69
C TYR A 169 29.31 33.78 -19.43
N VAL A 170 28.39 34.39 -18.71
CA VAL A 170 27.13 34.93 -19.23
C VAL A 170 26.98 36.37 -18.79
N ASP A 171 26.42 37.19 -19.65
CA ASP A 171 26.18 38.61 -19.38
C ASP A 171 25.05 39.13 -20.30
N ASP A 172 24.58 40.35 -20.05
CA ASP A 172 23.56 41.04 -20.87
C ASP A 172 22.31 40.18 -21.13
N ILE A 173 21.76 39.57 -20.06
CA ILE A 173 20.54 38.77 -20.15
C ILE A 173 19.36 39.70 -20.44
N THR A 174 18.91 39.72 -21.68
CA THR A 174 17.80 40.56 -22.12
C THR A 174 16.51 39.74 -22.12
N VAL A 175 15.45 40.34 -21.58
CA VAL A 175 14.11 39.76 -21.47
C VAL A 175 13.11 40.77 -22.00
N ASN A 176 12.51 40.46 -23.15
CA ASN A 176 11.52 41.32 -23.79
C ASN A 176 10.24 40.52 -24.04
N GLN A 177 9.21 40.80 -23.25
CA GLN A 177 7.88 40.24 -23.44
C GLN A 177 7.07 41.10 -24.40
N GLU A 178 6.39 40.44 -25.33
CA GLU A 178 5.53 41.07 -26.30
C GLU A 178 4.36 41.80 -25.63
N VAL A 179 4.03 42.97 -26.15
CA VAL A 179 2.91 43.79 -25.70
C VAL A 179 1.73 43.54 -26.61
N VAL A 180 0.65 43.01 -26.06
CA VAL A 180 -0.59 42.77 -26.79
C VAL A 180 -1.68 43.64 -26.19
N THR A 181 -2.36 44.42 -27.04
CA THR A 181 -3.42 45.37 -26.64
C THR A 181 -4.81 44.95 -27.08
N THR A 182 -4.93 43.77 -27.70
CA THR A 182 -6.19 43.23 -28.22
C THR A 182 -6.47 41.83 -27.68
N VAL A 183 -7.73 41.43 -27.70
CA VAL A 183 -8.12 40.03 -27.42
C VAL A 183 -7.68 39.14 -28.60
N PRO A 184 -7.43 37.83 -28.39
CA PRO A 184 -7.05 36.94 -29.48
C PRO A 184 -8.19 36.75 -30.50
N ALA A 185 -7.85 36.27 -31.70
CA ALA A 185 -8.84 35.80 -32.66
C ALA A 185 -9.47 34.47 -32.20
N CYS A 186 -10.56 34.05 -32.83
CA CYS A 186 -11.10 32.70 -32.59
C CYS A 186 -10.22 31.61 -33.21
N THR A 187 -10.22 30.44 -32.59
CA THR A 187 -9.57 29.23 -33.12
C THR A 187 -10.53 28.42 -33.99
N THR A 188 -9.98 27.46 -34.74
CA THR A 188 -10.73 26.42 -35.44
C THR A 188 -10.49 25.10 -34.74
N ILE A 189 -11.58 24.40 -34.37
CA ILE A 189 -11.51 23.00 -33.93
C ILE A 189 -11.22 22.16 -35.17
N ASN A 190 -10.07 21.48 -35.18
CA ASN A 190 -9.62 20.69 -36.32
C ASN A 190 -10.03 19.21 -36.17
N TYR A 191 -10.33 18.75 -34.96
CA TYR A 191 -10.91 17.43 -34.72
C TYR A 191 -11.76 17.40 -33.44
N PRO A 192 -13.00 16.88 -33.47
CA PRO A 192 -13.74 16.40 -34.63
C PRO A 192 -14.14 17.52 -35.60
N ALA A 193 -14.36 17.17 -36.87
CA ALA A 193 -14.86 18.15 -37.84
C ALA A 193 -16.34 18.47 -37.59
N ASN A 194 -16.75 19.72 -37.87
CA ASN A 194 -18.15 20.13 -37.72
C ASN A 194 -19.09 19.29 -38.61
N GLY A 195 -20.16 18.77 -38.02
CA GLY A 195 -21.16 17.90 -38.66
C GLY A 195 -20.71 16.45 -38.87
N SER A 196 -19.53 16.06 -38.38
CA SER A 196 -19.01 14.70 -38.56
C SER A 196 -19.73 13.68 -37.68
N THR A 197 -19.66 12.42 -38.11
CA THR A 197 -20.01 11.26 -37.28
C THR A 197 -18.73 10.48 -36.99
N ILE A 198 -18.44 10.23 -35.72
CA ILE A 198 -17.23 9.55 -35.24
C ILE A 198 -17.59 8.38 -34.32
N SER A 199 -16.61 7.57 -33.95
CA SER A 199 -16.79 6.58 -32.88
C SER A 199 -17.02 7.26 -31.53
N ALA A 200 -17.78 6.60 -30.67
CA ALA A 200 -17.92 6.92 -29.27
C ALA A 200 -16.65 6.59 -28.47
N GLY A 201 -16.70 6.84 -27.18
CA GLY A 201 -15.65 6.58 -26.22
C GLY A 201 -14.64 7.72 -26.13
N ASN A 202 -13.36 7.38 -25.96
CA ASN A 202 -12.32 8.37 -25.75
C ASN A 202 -11.89 9.10 -27.02
N LEU A 203 -11.87 10.42 -26.93
CA LEU A 203 -11.57 11.34 -28.02
C LEU A 203 -10.66 12.46 -27.52
N SER A 204 -9.61 12.80 -28.28
CA SER A 204 -8.87 14.05 -28.04
C SER A 204 -9.41 15.16 -28.93
N LEU A 205 -10.20 16.07 -28.37
CA LEU A 205 -10.61 17.31 -29.04
C LEU A 205 -9.36 18.15 -29.30
N ALA A 206 -9.19 18.63 -30.53
CA ALA A 206 -8.02 19.39 -30.93
C ALA A 206 -8.40 20.65 -31.74
N TRP A 207 -7.60 21.71 -31.58
CA TRP A 207 -7.80 22.98 -32.26
C TRP A 207 -6.47 23.63 -32.61
N ASP A 208 -6.52 24.65 -33.46
CA ASP A 208 -5.34 25.38 -33.90
C ASP A 208 -4.84 26.35 -32.82
N ALA A 209 -3.52 26.45 -32.65
CA ALA A 209 -2.94 27.47 -31.79
C ALA A 209 -3.24 28.87 -32.35
N VAL A 210 -3.71 29.77 -31.51
CA VAL A 210 -4.02 31.16 -31.89
C VAL A 210 -2.91 32.10 -31.41
N PRO A 211 -2.34 32.93 -32.29
CA PRO A 211 -1.38 33.96 -31.91
C PRO A 211 -1.96 34.85 -30.78
N THR A 212 -1.13 35.16 -29.79
CA THR A 212 -1.46 35.94 -28.58
C THR A 212 -2.42 35.30 -27.56
N ALA A 213 -2.95 34.11 -27.84
CA ALA A 213 -3.71 33.36 -26.84
C ALA A 213 -2.76 32.79 -25.77
N VAL A 214 -3.13 32.98 -24.50
CA VAL A 214 -2.41 32.48 -23.32
C VAL A 214 -3.08 31.22 -22.77
N SER A 215 -4.40 31.11 -22.99
CA SER A 215 -5.22 29.96 -22.60
C SER A 215 -6.46 29.87 -23.49
N TYR A 216 -7.20 28.77 -23.36
CA TYR A 216 -8.44 28.49 -24.08
C TYR A 216 -9.51 28.02 -23.11
N ASP A 217 -10.66 28.70 -23.10
CA ASP A 217 -11.86 28.23 -22.43
C ASP A 217 -12.55 27.21 -23.34
N VAL A 218 -12.68 25.96 -22.89
CA VAL A 218 -13.22 24.82 -23.64
C VAL A 218 -14.54 24.40 -23.00
N THR A 219 -15.62 24.43 -23.78
CA THR A 219 -16.93 23.93 -23.37
C THR A 219 -17.40 22.82 -24.30
N VAL A 220 -17.85 21.70 -23.72
CA VAL A 220 -18.48 20.60 -24.46
C VAL A 220 -19.74 20.17 -23.73
N GLY A 221 -20.83 19.99 -24.48
CA GLY A 221 -22.11 19.55 -23.92
C GLY A 221 -22.97 18.76 -24.89
N THR A 222 -24.06 18.18 -24.36
CA THR A 222 -25.03 17.37 -25.12
C THR A 222 -26.18 18.20 -25.73
N THR A 223 -26.19 19.51 -25.47
CA THR A 223 -27.16 20.46 -26.01
C THR A 223 -26.44 21.69 -26.58
N PRO A 224 -27.03 22.42 -27.56
CA PRO A 224 -26.43 23.64 -28.10
C PRO A 224 -26.13 24.66 -26.99
N GLY A 225 -24.89 25.16 -26.92
CA GLY A 225 -24.41 26.05 -25.86
C GLY A 225 -24.19 25.39 -24.50
N GLY A 226 -24.37 24.07 -24.39
CA GLY A 226 -24.18 23.28 -23.18
C GLY A 226 -22.70 23.11 -22.81
N SER A 227 -22.46 22.85 -21.53
CA SER A 227 -21.14 22.57 -20.97
C SER A 227 -21.19 21.46 -19.92
N ASP A 228 -22.14 20.54 -20.06
CA ASP A 228 -22.40 19.44 -19.13
C ASP A 228 -21.31 18.36 -19.13
N LEU A 229 -20.51 18.27 -20.20
CA LEU A 229 -19.39 17.32 -20.28
C LEU A 229 -18.06 17.97 -19.89
N VAL A 230 -17.76 19.15 -20.44
CA VAL A 230 -16.51 19.89 -20.18
C VAL A 230 -16.79 21.38 -20.03
N ASN A 231 -16.15 21.98 -19.04
CA ASN A 231 -16.08 23.43 -18.84
C ASN A 231 -14.77 23.78 -18.12
N VAL A 232 -13.69 23.95 -18.89
CA VAL A 232 -12.33 24.10 -18.36
C VAL A 232 -11.56 25.19 -19.10
N THR A 233 -10.51 25.72 -18.46
CA THR A 233 -9.52 26.59 -19.10
C THR A 233 -8.20 25.84 -19.20
N VAL A 234 -7.63 25.72 -20.40
CA VAL A 234 -6.37 25.00 -20.64
C VAL A 234 -5.34 25.89 -21.35
N GLY A 235 -4.05 25.64 -21.10
CA GLY A 235 -2.95 26.30 -21.82
C GLY A 235 -2.55 25.61 -23.13
N GLY A 236 -2.98 24.36 -23.34
CA GLY A 236 -2.69 23.57 -24.54
C GLY A 236 -3.72 23.72 -25.65
N THR A 237 -3.53 22.96 -26.72
CA THR A 237 -4.41 22.94 -27.91
C THR A 237 -5.24 21.67 -28.05
N THR A 238 -5.33 20.89 -26.98
CA THR A 238 -6.12 19.66 -26.95
C THR A 238 -6.84 19.49 -25.60
N THR A 239 -7.92 18.72 -25.60
CA THR A 239 -8.62 18.28 -24.39
C THR A 239 -9.23 16.91 -24.64
N ASN A 240 -9.01 15.97 -23.73
CA ASN A 240 -9.60 14.63 -23.84
C ASN A 240 -11.06 14.66 -23.38
N LEU A 241 -11.90 13.89 -24.09
CA LEU A 241 -13.33 13.74 -23.90
C LEU A 241 -13.65 12.25 -23.84
N THR A 242 -14.72 11.92 -23.11
CA THR A 242 -15.31 10.57 -23.07
C THR A 242 -16.75 10.71 -23.55
N LEU A 243 -17.11 10.00 -24.61
CA LEU A 243 -18.35 10.22 -25.35
C LEU A 243 -19.23 8.97 -25.32
N ALA A 244 -20.49 9.10 -24.89
CA ALA A 244 -21.50 8.07 -25.07
C ALA A 244 -21.81 7.81 -26.56
N THR A 245 -22.29 6.61 -26.89
CA THR A 245 -22.75 6.20 -28.23
C THR A 245 -24.01 6.93 -28.68
N ASN A 246 -24.22 7.05 -29.99
CA ASN A 246 -25.40 7.69 -30.63
C ASN A 246 -25.79 9.06 -30.05
N THR A 247 -24.80 9.85 -29.63
CA THR A 247 -25.04 11.12 -28.95
C THR A 247 -24.46 12.27 -29.77
N THR A 248 -25.22 13.35 -29.91
CA THR A 248 -24.75 14.59 -30.53
C THR A 248 -24.16 15.50 -29.47
N TYR A 249 -22.94 15.98 -29.72
CA TYR A 249 -22.20 16.89 -28.86
C TYR A 249 -22.00 18.23 -29.54
N TYR A 250 -21.87 19.26 -28.71
CA TYR A 250 -21.62 20.64 -29.08
C TYR A 250 -20.35 21.09 -28.40
N ALA A 251 -19.36 21.54 -29.16
CA ALA A 251 -18.06 21.92 -28.65
C ALA A 251 -17.68 23.34 -29.10
N LYS A 252 -17.15 24.12 -28.16
CA LYS A 252 -16.68 25.47 -28.41
C LYS A 252 -15.36 25.71 -27.67
N VAL A 253 -14.42 26.33 -28.38
CA VAL A 253 -13.13 26.75 -27.83
C VAL A 253 -13.01 28.27 -27.98
N THR A 254 -12.76 28.95 -26.87
CA THR A 254 -12.65 30.42 -26.80
C THR A 254 -11.25 30.79 -26.34
N PRO A 255 -10.36 31.22 -27.25
CA PRO A 255 -9.03 31.70 -26.89
C PRO A 255 -9.07 32.94 -25.99
N LYS A 256 -8.12 33.06 -25.06
CA LYS A 256 -8.10 34.11 -24.04
C LYS A 256 -6.69 34.62 -23.75
N ASN A 257 -6.59 35.92 -23.48
CA ASN A 257 -5.39 36.55 -22.91
C ASN A 257 -5.81 37.55 -21.80
N LEU A 258 -4.86 38.33 -21.26
CA LEU A 258 -5.16 39.31 -20.22
C LEU A 258 -6.08 40.46 -20.67
N ASN A 259 -6.20 40.74 -21.98
CA ASN A 259 -7.13 41.74 -22.50
C ASN A 259 -8.57 41.20 -22.57
N GLY A 260 -8.76 39.89 -22.43
CA GLY A 260 -10.07 39.23 -22.43
C GLY A 260 -10.14 37.99 -23.32
N SER A 261 -11.36 37.45 -23.44
CA SER A 261 -11.68 36.31 -24.28
C SER A 261 -12.05 36.76 -25.69
N ALA A 262 -11.72 35.94 -26.69
CA ALA A 262 -12.13 36.15 -28.07
C ALA A 262 -13.67 36.21 -28.18
N ALA A 263 -14.18 37.14 -29.00
CA ALA A 263 -15.61 37.31 -29.22
C ALA A 263 -16.06 36.64 -30.53
N GLY A 264 -17.28 36.10 -30.57
CA GLY A 264 -17.89 35.56 -31.79
C GLY A 264 -17.39 34.17 -32.22
N CYS A 265 -16.73 33.42 -31.33
CA CYS A 265 -16.27 32.07 -31.67
C CYS A 265 -17.44 31.12 -31.87
N THR A 266 -17.35 30.32 -32.94
CA THR A 266 -18.40 29.40 -33.37
C THR A 266 -18.34 28.10 -32.60
N GLU A 267 -19.52 27.61 -32.23
CA GLU A 267 -19.69 26.24 -31.73
C GLU A 267 -19.79 25.29 -32.92
N ILE A 268 -19.14 24.13 -32.81
CA ILE A 268 -19.32 23.01 -33.73
C ILE A 268 -20.26 21.98 -33.11
N SER A 269 -20.87 21.15 -33.94
CA SER A 269 -21.57 19.94 -33.50
C SER A 269 -21.00 18.70 -34.17
N PHE A 270 -20.99 17.57 -33.49
CA PHE A 270 -20.64 16.26 -34.07
C PHE A 270 -21.43 15.15 -33.37
N THR A 271 -21.55 13.98 -33.98
CA THR A 271 -22.34 12.86 -33.46
C THR A 271 -21.47 11.61 -33.31
N THR A 272 -21.72 10.80 -32.29
CA THR A 272 -21.09 9.48 -32.16
C THR A 272 -21.96 8.37 -32.79
N ASN A 273 -21.34 7.32 -33.32
CA ASN A 273 -22.03 6.13 -33.79
C ASN A 273 -22.14 5.07 -32.65
N ASN A 274 -22.39 3.81 -33.01
CA ASN A 274 -22.44 2.68 -32.08
C ASN A 274 -21.07 2.06 -31.75
N ASP A 275 -20.03 2.43 -32.50
CA ASP A 275 -18.69 1.88 -32.32
C ASP A 275 -17.98 2.66 -31.22
N ILE A 276 -17.32 1.96 -30.31
CA ILE A 276 -16.51 2.57 -29.26
C ILE A 276 -15.05 2.49 -29.70
N GLY A 277 -14.40 3.66 -29.78
CA GLY A 277 -12.99 3.78 -30.11
C GLY A 277 -12.12 3.44 -28.91
N TYR A 278 -11.14 2.56 -29.11
CA TYR A 278 -10.12 2.22 -28.13
C TYR A 278 -8.75 2.60 -28.66
N CYS A 279 -7.81 2.89 -27.76
CA CYS A 279 -6.43 3.15 -28.15
C CYS A 279 -5.79 1.95 -28.86
N GLY A 280 -5.02 2.21 -29.92
CA GLY A 280 -4.35 1.21 -30.74
C GLY A 280 -4.26 1.64 -32.22
N PRO A 281 -3.66 0.81 -33.10
CA PRO A 281 -3.05 -0.48 -32.79
C PRO A 281 -1.79 -0.34 -31.90
N ILE A 282 -1.52 -1.36 -31.09
CA ILE A 282 -0.36 -1.39 -30.19
C ILE A 282 0.79 -2.08 -30.91
N THR A 283 2.00 -1.55 -30.76
CA THR A 283 3.21 -2.13 -31.39
C THR A 283 4.15 -2.72 -30.35
N ALA A 284 5.04 -3.61 -30.79
CA ALA A 284 6.14 -4.14 -29.98
C ALA A 284 7.48 -3.63 -30.51
N SER A 285 8.36 -3.17 -29.63
CA SER A 285 9.67 -2.65 -30.01
C SER A 285 10.71 -3.77 -30.27
N ALA A 286 10.37 -5.02 -29.95
CA ALA A 286 11.22 -6.18 -30.16
C ALA A 286 10.38 -7.40 -30.57
N VAL A 287 11.01 -8.58 -30.62
CA VAL A 287 10.33 -9.81 -31.03
C VAL A 287 9.12 -10.12 -30.13
N THR A 288 7.99 -10.41 -30.76
CA THR A 288 6.72 -10.72 -30.09
C THR A 288 6.69 -12.18 -29.66
N TYR A 289 6.41 -12.40 -28.38
CA TYR A 289 6.07 -13.72 -27.83
C TYR A 289 4.55 -13.76 -27.64
N PRO A 290 3.82 -14.53 -28.46
CA PRO A 290 2.37 -14.41 -28.53
C PRO A 290 1.62 -15.13 -27.41
N ILE A 291 0.42 -14.63 -27.15
CA ILE A 291 -0.67 -15.40 -26.55
C ILE A 291 -1.12 -16.43 -27.60
N SER A 292 -1.42 -17.64 -27.17
CA SER A 292 -1.76 -18.78 -28.04
C SER A 292 -3.09 -19.43 -27.70
N SER A 293 -3.61 -19.14 -26.50
CA SER A 293 -4.92 -19.61 -26.08
C SER A 293 -5.48 -18.69 -25.00
N VAL A 294 -6.76 -18.36 -25.12
CA VAL A 294 -7.54 -17.61 -24.12
C VAL A 294 -8.84 -18.37 -23.89
N SER A 295 -9.09 -18.77 -22.65
CA SER A 295 -10.30 -19.50 -22.27
C SER A 295 -11.00 -18.83 -21.09
N LEU A 296 -12.31 -18.63 -21.21
CA LEU A 296 -13.16 -18.08 -20.18
C LEU A 296 -14.50 -18.81 -20.19
N ASN A 297 -14.90 -19.39 -19.06
CA ASN A 297 -16.20 -20.02 -18.85
C ASN A 297 -16.62 -21.02 -19.96
N GLY A 298 -15.68 -21.84 -20.43
CA GLY A 298 -15.93 -22.92 -21.39
C GLY A 298 -15.86 -22.51 -22.86
N VAL A 299 -15.60 -21.24 -23.17
CA VAL A 299 -15.27 -20.78 -24.53
C VAL A 299 -13.78 -20.53 -24.61
N THR A 300 -13.13 -21.08 -25.66
CA THR A 300 -11.69 -20.97 -25.88
C THR A 300 -11.41 -20.44 -27.27
N ASN A 301 -10.58 -19.40 -27.37
CA ASN A 301 -9.90 -18.99 -28.59
C ASN A 301 -8.49 -19.57 -28.63
N THR A 302 -8.03 -20.00 -29.80
CA THR A 302 -6.64 -20.43 -30.02
C THR A 302 -6.02 -19.65 -31.16
N SER A 303 -4.85 -19.06 -30.92
CA SER A 303 -4.08 -18.24 -31.85
C SER A 303 -2.66 -18.82 -32.05
N SER A 304 -1.86 -18.22 -32.93
CA SER A 304 -0.54 -18.76 -33.28
C SER A 304 0.44 -18.65 -32.10
N ALA A 305 1.07 -19.77 -31.72
CA ALA A 305 2.16 -19.76 -30.74
C ALA A 305 3.53 -19.35 -31.33
N ALA A 306 3.60 -19.02 -32.63
CA ALA A 306 4.86 -18.73 -33.30
C ALA A 306 5.40 -17.35 -32.93
N THR A 307 6.64 -17.32 -32.41
CA THR A 307 7.39 -16.08 -32.15
C THR A 307 7.42 -15.18 -33.39
N GLY A 308 7.14 -13.90 -33.21
CA GLY A 308 7.02 -12.92 -34.30
C GLY A 308 5.61 -12.72 -34.86
N ALA A 309 4.59 -13.26 -34.21
CA ALA A 309 3.18 -12.91 -34.48
C ALA A 309 2.92 -11.38 -34.33
N PRO A 310 1.80 -10.85 -34.86
CA PRO A 310 1.45 -9.45 -34.70
C PRO A 310 1.40 -9.02 -33.24
N ALA A 311 1.94 -7.85 -32.91
CA ALA A 311 1.96 -7.34 -31.54
C ALA A 311 0.55 -7.00 -30.99
N HIS A 312 -0.43 -6.83 -31.86
CA HIS A 312 -1.83 -6.57 -31.52
C HIS A 312 -2.73 -7.39 -32.45
N GLU A 313 -3.57 -8.24 -31.88
CA GLU A 313 -4.59 -8.99 -32.61
C GLU A 313 -6.00 -8.64 -32.12
N ASP A 314 -6.92 -8.46 -33.07
CA ASP A 314 -8.33 -8.18 -32.81
C ASP A 314 -9.14 -9.48 -32.95
N PHE A 315 -9.57 -10.01 -31.80
CA PHE A 315 -10.45 -11.17 -31.69
C PHE A 315 -11.85 -10.77 -31.19
N THR A 316 -12.28 -9.55 -31.47
CA THR A 316 -13.52 -9.00 -30.90
C THR A 316 -14.79 -9.62 -31.49
N ALA A 317 -14.66 -10.37 -32.59
CA ALA A 317 -15.71 -11.26 -33.10
C ALA A 317 -15.96 -12.48 -32.20
N ILE A 318 -15.02 -12.82 -31.31
CA ILE A 318 -15.14 -13.90 -30.33
C ILE A 318 -15.79 -13.34 -29.07
N VAL A 319 -16.92 -13.95 -28.69
CA VAL A 319 -17.72 -13.52 -27.54
C VAL A 319 -17.53 -14.52 -26.40
N LEU A 320 -16.85 -14.08 -25.34
CA LEU A 320 -16.62 -14.87 -24.14
C LEU A 320 -17.69 -14.57 -23.08
N PRO A 321 -18.38 -15.59 -22.52
CA PRO A 321 -19.42 -15.34 -21.52
C PRO A 321 -18.79 -14.99 -20.18
N VAL A 322 -19.31 -13.96 -19.52
CA VAL A 322 -18.95 -13.56 -18.15
C VAL A 322 -20.23 -13.39 -17.34
N TYR A 323 -20.23 -13.83 -16.09
CA TYR A 323 -21.43 -13.84 -15.25
C TYR A 323 -21.27 -12.90 -14.05
N ALA A 324 -22.29 -12.07 -13.83
CA ALA A 324 -22.32 -11.14 -12.71
C ALA A 324 -22.34 -11.88 -11.36
N GLY A 325 -21.62 -11.34 -10.37
CA GLY A 325 -21.67 -11.82 -8.98
C GLY A 325 -20.99 -13.16 -8.71
N ILE A 326 -20.31 -13.76 -9.70
CA ILE A 326 -19.51 -14.98 -9.50
C ILE A 326 -18.06 -14.75 -9.98
N PRO A 327 -17.07 -15.47 -9.43
CA PRO A 327 -15.71 -15.46 -9.98
C PRO A 327 -15.69 -16.06 -11.39
N ASN A 328 -15.14 -15.33 -12.37
CA ASN A 328 -14.99 -15.82 -13.74
C ASN A 328 -13.53 -16.19 -14.00
N GLN A 329 -13.20 -17.47 -14.01
CA GLN A 329 -11.82 -17.92 -14.17
C GLN A 329 -11.36 -17.78 -15.63
N LEU A 330 -10.43 -16.87 -15.86
CA LEU A 330 -9.69 -16.72 -17.10
C LEU A 330 -8.46 -17.66 -17.06
N THR A 331 -8.24 -18.41 -18.12
CA THR A 331 -6.97 -19.11 -18.36
C THR A 331 -6.36 -18.68 -19.68
N VAL A 332 -5.06 -18.45 -19.69
CA VAL A 332 -4.29 -17.97 -20.84
C VAL A 332 -3.04 -18.82 -21.00
N ALA A 333 -2.76 -19.29 -22.21
CA ALA A 333 -1.48 -19.92 -22.55
C ALA A 333 -0.73 -19.04 -23.54
N ALA A 334 0.54 -18.78 -23.27
CA ALA A 334 1.39 -17.93 -24.11
C ALA A 334 2.78 -18.54 -24.31
N THR A 335 3.48 -18.09 -25.34
CA THR A 335 4.87 -18.48 -25.61
C THR A 335 5.80 -17.74 -24.65
N GLY A 336 6.77 -18.44 -24.06
CA GLY A 336 7.81 -17.86 -23.21
C GLY A 336 9.22 -18.12 -23.75
N LEU A 337 10.24 -17.78 -22.96
CA LEU A 337 11.65 -17.95 -23.34
C LEU A 337 12.52 -18.35 -22.15
N GLY A 338 12.84 -19.64 -22.02
CA GLY A 338 13.80 -20.12 -21.02
C GLY A 338 13.45 -19.68 -19.59
N THR A 339 14.38 -19.00 -18.92
CA THR A 339 14.21 -18.48 -17.55
C THR A 339 13.57 -17.08 -17.51
N ASN A 340 13.26 -16.47 -18.66
CA ASN A 340 12.61 -15.17 -18.70
C ASN A 340 11.17 -15.28 -18.20
N ARG A 341 10.83 -14.43 -17.24
CA ARG A 341 9.47 -14.34 -16.72
C ARG A 341 8.66 -13.37 -17.56
N PHE A 342 7.43 -13.76 -17.90
CA PHE A 342 6.45 -12.92 -18.56
C PHE A 342 5.29 -12.65 -17.61
N GLY A 343 4.73 -11.45 -17.68
CA GLY A 343 3.56 -11.02 -16.91
C GLY A 343 2.35 -10.79 -17.80
N MET A 344 1.17 -10.91 -17.21
CA MET A 344 -0.11 -10.60 -17.86
C MET A 344 -0.90 -9.59 -17.04
N THR A 345 -1.60 -8.72 -17.76
CA THR A 345 -2.61 -7.81 -17.23
C THR A 345 -3.83 -7.86 -18.14
N VAL A 346 -5.01 -7.68 -17.55
CA VAL A 346 -6.27 -7.69 -18.28
C VAL A 346 -7.01 -6.40 -17.98
N PHE A 347 -7.55 -5.81 -19.03
CA PHE A 347 -8.30 -4.57 -19.00
C PHE A 347 -9.70 -4.84 -19.55
N ILE A 348 -10.73 -4.37 -18.86
CA ILE A 348 -12.12 -4.56 -19.29
C ILE A 348 -12.84 -3.23 -19.15
N ASP A 349 -13.33 -2.70 -20.26
CA ASP A 349 -14.19 -1.53 -20.31
C ASP A 349 -15.60 -1.97 -19.87
N TRP A 350 -15.90 -1.78 -18.59
CA TRP A 350 -17.16 -2.20 -17.99
C TRP A 350 -18.28 -1.20 -18.23
N ASN A 351 -17.95 0.08 -18.38
CA ASN A 351 -18.92 1.16 -18.52
C ASN A 351 -19.20 1.53 -20.00
N ASN A 352 -18.47 0.92 -20.95
CA ASN A 352 -18.53 1.14 -22.39
C ASN A 352 -18.14 2.57 -22.80
N ASP A 353 -17.11 3.12 -22.17
CA ASP A 353 -16.67 4.50 -22.39
C ASP A 353 -15.38 4.62 -23.24
N GLY A 354 -14.84 3.50 -23.72
CA GLY A 354 -13.70 3.50 -24.64
C GLY A 354 -12.34 3.62 -23.97
N ASP A 355 -12.28 3.58 -22.63
CA ASP A 355 -11.03 3.38 -21.92
C ASP A 355 -11.06 2.25 -20.90
N PHE A 356 -10.01 2.18 -20.09
CA PHE A 356 -9.77 1.09 -19.14
C PHE A 356 -9.17 1.62 -17.83
N ASN A 357 -9.33 2.91 -17.57
CA ASN A 357 -8.68 3.61 -16.47
C ASN A 357 -9.58 3.72 -15.24
N ASP A 358 -10.83 3.27 -15.34
CA ASP A 358 -11.76 3.35 -14.23
C ASP A 358 -11.47 2.31 -13.14
N GLY A 359 -11.99 2.61 -11.95
CA GLY A 359 -11.93 1.70 -10.81
C GLY A 359 -12.64 0.38 -11.12
N GLY A 360 -11.89 -0.72 -11.09
CA GLY A 360 -12.41 -2.07 -11.34
C GLY A 360 -12.25 -2.58 -12.77
N GLU A 361 -11.61 -1.82 -13.66
CA GLU A 361 -11.38 -2.20 -15.05
C GLU A 361 -10.03 -2.89 -15.30
N GLN A 362 -9.15 -2.93 -14.30
CA GLN A 362 -7.82 -3.50 -14.41
C GLN A 362 -7.66 -4.70 -13.49
N TYR A 363 -7.11 -5.79 -14.03
CA TYR A 363 -6.92 -7.05 -13.34
C TYR A 363 -5.47 -7.50 -13.41
N PHE A 364 -5.05 -8.18 -12.35
CA PHE A 364 -3.69 -8.75 -12.19
C PHE A 364 -2.58 -7.70 -12.13
N THR A 365 -2.93 -6.49 -11.67
CA THR A 365 -2.00 -5.35 -11.53
C THR A 365 -1.30 -5.29 -10.17
N THR A 366 -1.72 -6.11 -9.19
CA THR A 366 -1.18 -6.14 -7.81
C THR A 366 -0.59 -7.50 -7.45
N PRO A 367 0.48 -7.54 -6.61
CA PRO A 367 1.04 -8.81 -6.14
C PRO A 367 0.04 -9.70 -5.37
N PRO A 368 0.09 -11.04 -5.52
CA PRO A 368 0.98 -11.78 -6.42
C PRO A 368 0.61 -11.57 -7.90
N LEU A 369 1.58 -11.13 -8.71
CA LEU A 369 1.35 -10.81 -10.12
C LEU A 369 1.23 -12.09 -10.93
N VAL A 370 0.26 -12.14 -11.84
CA VAL A 370 0.09 -13.27 -12.75
C VAL A 370 1.20 -13.26 -13.79
N GLY A 371 1.99 -14.33 -13.82
CA GLY A 371 3.11 -14.50 -14.73
C GLY A 371 3.88 -15.79 -14.49
N GLY A 372 4.77 -16.14 -15.40
CA GLY A 372 5.53 -17.40 -15.34
C GLY A 372 6.74 -17.44 -16.26
N THR A 373 7.51 -18.52 -16.17
CA THR A 373 8.71 -18.81 -16.97
C THR A 373 8.52 -20.10 -17.77
N GLY A 374 9.43 -20.40 -18.69
CA GLY A 374 9.39 -21.61 -19.52
C GLY A 374 9.07 -21.33 -20.99
N ALA A 375 9.02 -22.39 -21.80
CA ALA A 375 8.70 -22.29 -23.23
C ALA A 375 7.20 -22.02 -23.47
N THR A 376 6.35 -22.53 -22.58
CA THR A 376 4.91 -22.25 -22.52
C THR A 376 4.60 -21.71 -21.14
N VAL A 377 3.98 -20.54 -21.08
CA VAL A 377 3.58 -19.85 -19.86
C VAL A 377 2.07 -19.99 -19.73
N ASN A 378 1.63 -20.77 -18.74
CA ASN A 378 0.21 -20.95 -18.41
C ASN A 378 -0.16 -20.02 -17.27
N LEU A 379 -1.15 -19.17 -17.51
CA LEU A 379 -1.60 -18.11 -16.62
C LEU A 379 -3.07 -18.34 -16.29
N ALA A 380 -3.45 -18.11 -15.04
CA ALA A 380 -4.83 -18.21 -14.61
C ALA A 380 -5.13 -17.12 -13.59
N GLY A 381 -6.35 -16.59 -13.64
CA GLY A 381 -6.80 -15.59 -12.70
C GLY A 381 -8.30 -15.39 -12.79
N ASN A 382 -8.91 -14.95 -11.69
CA ASN A 382 -10.35 -14.70 -11.65
C ASN A 382 -10.64 -13.24 -12.00
N ILE A 383 -11.57 -13.03 -12.94
CA ILE A 383 -12.17 -11.74 -13.26
C ILE A 383 -13.43 -11.60 -12.39
N ALA A 384 -13.42 -10.62 -11.50
CA ALA A 384 -14.58 -10.23 -10.72
C ALA A 384 -15.31 -9.08 -11.43
N VAL A 385 -16.60 -9.25 -11.73
CA VAL A 385 -17.42 -8.19 -12.34
C VAL A 385 -17.74 -7.12 -11.28
N PRO A 386 -17.48 -5.83 -11.53
CA PRO A 386 -17.85 -4.76 -10.60
C PRO A 386 -19.36 -4.68 -10.36
N ASN A 387 -19.76 -4.20 -9.18
CA ASN A 387 -21.17 -4.04 -8.84
C ASN A 387 -21.82 -2.94 -9.70
N GLY A 388 -23.07 -3.17 -10.12
CA GLY A 388 -23.85 -2.17 -10.86
C GLY A 388 -23.54 -2.09 -12.36
N VAL A 389 -22.65 -2.93 -12.88
CA VAL A 389 -22.36 -2.98 -14.31
C VAL A 389 -23.58 -3.48 -15.10
N SER A 390 -23.91 -2.77 -16.17
CA SER A 390 -25.01 -3.12 -17.06
C SER A 390 -24.71 -4.40 -17.85
N LEU A 391 -25.71 -5.27 -18.02
CA LEU A 391 -25.57 -6.49 -18.83
C LEU A 391 -25.25 -6.16 -20.31
N GLY A 392 -24.75 -7.17 -21.04
CA GLY A 392 -24.43 -7.06 -22.46
C GLY A 392 -22.95 -6.93 -22.74
N ASN A 393 -22.61 -6.62 -24.00
CA ASN A 393 -21.25 -6.68 -24.49
C ASN A 393 -20.33 -5.63 -23.83
N LYS A 394 -19.07 -6.03 -23.61
CA LYS A 394 -17.96 -5.25 -23.05
C LYS A 394 -16.67 -5.55 -23.81
N ARG A 395 -15.75 -4.60 -23.90
CA ARG A 395 -14.41 -4.83 -24.49
C ARG A 395 -13.47 -5.36 -23.42
N MET A 396 -12.79 -6.47 -23.71
CA MET A 396 -11.65 -6.93 -22.93
C MET A 396 -10.38 -6.82 -23.75
N ARG A 397 -9.29 -6.44 -23.11
CA ARG A 397 -7.93 -6.40 -23.64
C ARG A 397 -6.99 -7.18 -22.74
N ILE A 398 -6.27 -8.13 -23.30
CA ILE A 398 -5.24 -8.90 -22.58
C ILE A 398 -3.87 -8.42 -23.06
N LYS A 399 -3.03 -7.96 -22.13
CA LYS A 399 -1.63 -7.63 -22.42
C LYS A 399 -0.71 -8.64 -21.78
N TYR A 400 0.19 -9.21 -22.57
CA TYR A 400 1.22 -10.15 -22.16
C TYR A 400 2.59 -9.63 -22.60
N ASN A 401 3.55 -9.53 -21.68
CA ASN A 401 4.87 -8.96 -21.99
C ASN A 401 5.94 -9.52 -21.05
N PHE A 402 7.20 -9.48 -21.49
CA PHE A 402 8.35 -9.79 -20.63
C PHE A 402 8.30 -8.92 -19.36
N ASN A 403 8.31 -9.56 -18.19
CA ASN A 403 8.32 -8.91 -16.88
C ASN A 403 9.13 -9.75 -15.90
N SER A 404 10.38 -9.35 -15.66
CA SER A 404 11.33 -10.07 -14.80
C SER A 404 10.93 -10.09 -13.32
N SER A 405 10.12 -9.12 -12.86
CA SER A 405 9.72 -9.00 -11.46
C SER A 405 8.47 -9.82 -11.13
N THR A 406 8.40 -10.37 -9.92
CA THR A 406 7.20 -11.02 -9.34
C THR A 406 6.36 -10.05 -8.51
N THR A 407 6.89 -8.88 -8.17
CA THR A 407 6.28 -7.91 -7.25
C THR A 407 5.97 -6.56 -7.89
N ALA A 408 6.48 -6.29 -9.10
CA ALA A 408 6.21 -5.07 -9.84
C ALA A 408 5.94 -5.37 -11.33
N LEU A 409 5.05 -4.59 -11.93
CA LEU A 409 4.83 -4.59 -13.37
C LEU A 409 5.66 -3.50 -14.03
N ILE A 410 6.05 -3.74 -15.27
CA ILE A 410 6.58 -2.70 -16.16
C ILE A 410 5.46 -1.80 -16.67
N ASP A 411 5.77 -0.56 -17.03
CA ASP A 411 4.78 0.43 -17.51
C ASP A 411 3.93 -0.08 -18.67
N ALA A 412 4.53 -0.87 -19.56
CA ALA A 412 3.82 -1.48 -20.69
C ALA A 412 2.69 -2.43 -20.27
N LEU A 413 2.73 -3.01 -19.07
CA LEU A 413 1.65 -3.83 -18.52
C LEU A 413 0.70 -3.03 -17.62
N LEU A 414 1.09 -1.82 -17.18
CA LEU A 414 0.21 -0.96 -16.37
C LEU A 414 -0.70 -0.07 -17.22
N ASN A 415 -0.27 0.27 -18.43
CA ASN A 415 -1.01 1.17 -19.30
C ASN A 415 -1.68 0.39 -20.46
N PRO A 416 -3.01 0.42 -20.59
CA PRO A 416 -3.75 -0.33 -21.61
C PRO A 416 -3.39 0.07 -23.05
N CYS A 417 -2.84 1.28 -23.24
CA CYS A 417 -2.53 1.89 -24.52
C CYS A 417 -1.02 1.94 -24.84
N ALA A 418 -0.16 1.62 -23.88
CA ALA A 418 1.28 1.67 -24.09
C ALA A 418 1.78 0.57 -25.03
N ASN A 419 2.78 0.92 -25.85
CA ASN A 419 3.52 -0.05 -26.66
C ASN A 419 4.26 -1.09 -25.81
N LEU A 420 4.47 -2.27 -26.38
CA LEU A 420 5.11 -3.40 -25.73
C LEU A 420 6.60 -3.49 -26.06
N GLY A 421 7.32 -4.25 -25.24
CA GLY A 421 8.71 -4.64 -25.51
C GLY A 421 8.77 -5.96 -26.27
N ASN A 422 8.55 -7.06 -25.54
CA ASN A 422 8.60 -8.44 -26.01
C ASN A 422 7.29 -9.15 -25.67
N GLY A 423 6.21 -8.82 -26.36
CA GLY A 423 4.89 -9.26 -25.94
C GLY A 423 3.81 -9.01 -26.97
N GLN A 424 2.58 -9.36 -26.62
CA GLN A 424 1.40 -9.23 -27.46
C GLN A 424 0.21 -8.65 -26.69
N VAL A 425 -0.68 -7.99 -27.43
CA VAL A 425 -2.03 -7.60 -27.00
C VAL A 425 -3.07 -8.36 -27.82
N GLU A 426 -4.10 -8.87 -27.16
CA GLU A 426 -5.28 -9.43 -27.82
C GLU A 426 -6.57 -8.76 -27.27
N ASP A 427 -7.46 -8.34 -28.16
CA ASP A 427 -8.75 -7.74 -27.82
C ASP A 427 -9.92 -8.71 -28.07
N TYR A 428 -10.88 -8.77 -27.14
CA TYR A 428 -12.03 -9.67 -27.14
C TYR A 428 -13.34 -8.94 -26.83
N THR A 429 -14.47 -9.59 -27.12
CA THR A 429 -15.78 -9.16 -26.61
C THR A 429 -16.19 -10.06 -25.45
N LEU A 430 -16.53 -9.49 -24.30
CA LEU A 430 -17.20 -10.21 -23.22
C LEU A 430 -18.70 -9.99 -23.31
N SER A 431 -19.50 -11.02 -23.09
CA SER A 431 -20.95 -10.90 -22.91
C SER A 431 -21.29 -11.06 -21.43
N LEU A 432 -21.62 -9.95 -20.76
CA LEU A 432 -22.02 -9.97 -19.36
C LEU A 432 -23.48 -10.41 -19.20
N LEU A 433 -23.66 -11.50 -18.46
CA LEU A 433 -24.94 -12.18 -18.26
C LEU A 433 -25.23 -12.38 -16.76
N ASN A 434 -26.49 -12.66 -16.43
CA ASN A 434 -26.82 -13.25 -15.13
C ASN A 434 -26.50 -14.75 -15.14
N PRO A 435 -26.14 -15.35 -13.98
CA PRO A 435 -26.04 -16.80 -13.86
C PRO A 435 -27.34 -17.48 -14.32
N PRO A 436 -27.28 -18.58 -15.09
CA PRO A 436 -28.47 -19.19 -15.69
C PRO A 436 -29.31 -20.00 -14.70
N SER A 437 -28.72 -20.44 -13.58
CA SER A 437 -29.40 -21.21 -12.54
C SER A 437 -28.75 -20.99 -11.18
N ALA A 438 -29.43 -21.42 -10.11
CA ALA A 438 -28.77 -21.63 -8.82
C ALA A 438 -27.67 -22.71 -8.95
N PRO A 439 -26.63 -22.70 -8.11
CA PRO A 439 -25.57 -23.70 -8.19
C PRO A 439 -26.07 -25.08 -7.75
N ILE A 440 -25.30 -26.12 -8.08
CA ILE A 440 -25.50 -27.47 -7.52
C ILE A 440 -24.83 -27.58 -6.13
N CYS A 441 -25.08 -28.66 -5.39
CA CYS A 441 -24.44 -28.86 -4.09
C CYS A 441 -22.93 -29.09 -4.21
N ALA A 442 -22.17 -28.62 -3.21
CA ALA A 442 -20.76 -28.93 -3.08
C ALA A 442 -20.56 -30.29 -2.41
N SER A 443 -19.47 -30.97 -2.77
CA SER A 443 -19.00 -32.19 -2.13
C SER A 443 -17.88 -31.83 -1.15
N VAL A 444 -18.10 -32.12 0.14
CA VAL A 444 -17.08 -31.96 1.18
C VAL A 444 -15.98 -32.99 0.95
N SER A 445 -14.74 -32.51 0.82
CA SER A 445 -13.54 -33.34 0.65
C SER A 445 -12.88 -33.69 1.99
N LEU A 446 -12.89 -32.76 2.94
CA LEU A 446 -12.47 -33.00 4.33
C LEU A 446 -13.39 -32.23 5.29
N PRO A 447 -13.85 -32.85 6.39
CA PRO A 447 -13.65 -34.24 6.81
C PRO A 447 -14.30 -35.25 5.86
N VAL A 448 -13.77 -36.47 5.85
CA VAL A 448 -14.42 -37.61 5.19
C VAL A 448 -15.66 -38.00 6.01
N SER A 449 -16.78 -38.22 5.34
CA SER A 449 -18.02 -38.65 6.02
C SER A 449 -17.79 -39.91 6.85
N GLY A 450 -18.09 -39.83 8.15
CA GLY A 450 -17.94 -40.91 9.12
C GLY A 450 -16.57 -40.99 9.79
N SER A 451 -15.61 -40.11 9.49
CA SER A 451 -14.29 -40.13 10.13
C SER A 451 -14.39 -39.90 11.64
N THR A 452 -13.47 -40.48 12.42
CA THR A 452 -13.46 -40.36 13.90
C THR A 452 -12.23 -39.67 14.46
N ASP A 453 -11.32 -39.25 13.59
CA ASP A 453 -9.98 -38.73 13.90
C ASP A 453 -9.76 -37.34 13.30
N PHE A 454 -10.83 -36.62 12.96
CA PHE A 454 -10.70 -35.27 12.42
C PHE A 454 -10.16 -34.34 13.51
N PRO A 455 -9.07 -33.57 13.30
CA PRO A 455 -8.54 -32.69 14.33
C PRO A 455 -9.59 -31.67 14.79
N ALA A 456 -9.66 -31.35 16.08
CA ALA A 456 -10.57 -30.32 16.60
C ALA A 456 -10.30 -28.92 16.00
N ASN A 457 -9.06 -28.69 15.54
CA ASN A 457 -8.63 -27.51 14.81
C ASN A 457 -8.56 -27.72 13.28
N GLY A 458 -9.16 -28.80 12.78
CA GLY A 458 -9.10 -29.19 11.37
C GLY A 458 -9.81 -28.18 10.46
N THR A 459 -9.22 -27.92 9.30
CA THR A 459 -9.84 -27.10 8.26
C THR A 459 -10.76 -27.96 7.39
N ILE A 460 -12.02 -27.55 7.28
CA ILE A 460 -13.01 -28.15 6.39
C ILE A 460 -12.73 -27.67 4.97
N THR A 461 -12.84 -28.58 3.98
CA THR A 461 -12.62 -28.28 2.56
C THR A 461 -13.68 -28.94 1.68
N TRP A 462 -13.98 -28.33 0.52
CA TRP A 462 -14.89 -28.87 -0.50
C TRP A 462 -14.45 -28.50 -1.91
N ASN A 463 -15.09 -29.05 -2.94
CA ASN A 463 -14.78 -28.71 -4.33
C ASN A 463 -15.41 -27.37 -4.76
N THR A 464 -14.79 -26.72 -5.76
CA THR A 464 -15.39 -25.58 -6.46
C THR A 464 -16.66 -26.01 -7.21
N VAL A 465 -17.68 -25.15 -7.23
CA VAL A 465 -18.97 -25.41 -7.88
C VAL A 465 -19.24 -24.34 -8.93
N GLN A 466 -19.63 -24.76 -10.14
CA GLN A 466 -19.97 -23.84 -11.21
C GLN A 466 -21.13 -22.93 -10.81
N TYR A 467 -21.03 -21.64 -11.18
CA TYR A 467 -21.98 -20.58 -10.85
C TYR A 467 -22.11 -20.25 -9.36
N ALA A 468 -21.29 -20.79 -8.47
CA ALA A 468 -21.30 -20.38 -7.06
C ALA A 468 -20.64 -19.00 -6.89
N ALA A 469 -21.36 -18.06 -6.29
CA ALA A 469 -20.83 -16.80 -5.79
C ALA A 469 -20.11 -16.98 -4.44
N GLY A 470 -20.54 -17.97 -3.67
CA GLY A 470 -19.99 -18.35 -2.38
C GLY A 470 -20.71 -19.57 -1.80
N TYR A 471 -20.43 -19.85 -0.54
CA TYR A 471 -20.91 -21.03 0.19
C TYR A 471 -21.43 -20.64 1.57
N LYS A 472 -22.54 -21.23 1.98
CA LYS A 472 -23.09 -21.16 3.33
C LYS A 472 -22.74 -22.44 4.08
N VAL A 473 -22.04 -22.32 5.20
CA VAL A 473 -21.59 -23.44 6.03
C VAL A 473 -22.50 -23.58 7.25
N TYR A 474 -22.97 -24.80 7.49
CA TYR A 474 -23.81 -25.19 8.63
C TYR A 474 -23.13 -26.32 9.38
N ILE A 475 -22.96 -26.16 10.69
CA ILE A 475 -22.34 -27.16 11.57
C ILE A 475 -23.11 -27.23 12.88
N GLY A 476 -23.44 -28.43 13.34
CA GLY A 476 -24.03 -28.64 14.66
C GLY A 476 -23.64 -29.96 15.31
N THR A 477 -23.96 -30.09 16.60
CA THR A 477 -23.69 -31.29 17.42
C THR A 477 -24.79 -32.35 17.33
N THR A 478 -25.90 -32.04 16.66
CA THR A 478 -27.02 -32.96 16.37
C THR A 478 -27.38 -32.93 14.88
N PRO A 479 -28.02 -33.97 14.30
CA PRO A 479 -28.51 -33.91 12.93
C PRO A 479 -29.41 -32.69 12.70
N GLY A 480 -29.18 -31.93 11.63
CA GLY A 480 -29.87 -30.66 11.34
C GLY A 480 -29.51 -29.48 12.25
N GLY A 481 -28.61 -29.67 13.22
CA GLY A 481 -28.15 -28.64 14.15
C GLY A 481 -27.27 -27.58 13.47
N THR A 482 -27.24 -26.39 14.07
CA THR A 482 -26.47 -25.23 13.58
C THR A 482 -25.78 -24.46 14.71
N ASP A 483 -25.60 -25.11 15.86
CA ASP A 483 -25.05 -24.53 17.09
C ASP A 483 -23.58 -24.13 17.00
N ILE A 484 -22.84 -24.62 15.99
CA ILE A 484 -21.44 -24.26 15.73
C ILE A 484 -21.31 -23.27 14.57
N ALA A 485 -22.04 -23.50 13.49
CA ALA A 485 -22.11 -22.59 12.35
C ALA A 485 -23.53 -22.60 11.78
N ASN A 486 -24.10 -21.42 11.56
CA ASN A 486 -25.45 -21.27 11.02
C ASN A 486 -25.44 -20.36 9.79
N GLY A 487 -25.24 -20.95 8.61
CA GLY A 487 -25.26 -20.23 7.34
C GLY A 487 -24.10 -19.26 7.19
N ILE A 488 -22.93 -19.59 7.75
CA ILE A 488 -21.72 -18.76 7.65
C ILE A 488 -21.30 -18.67 6.18
N VAL A 489 -21.24 -17.45 5.66
CA VAL A 489 -20.90 -17.19 4.26
C VAL A 489 -19.39 -17.13 4.08
N VAL A 490 -18.88 -17.93 3.14
CA VAL A 490 -17.47 -17.92 2.73
C VAL A 490 -17.37 -17.91 1.20
N THR A 491 -16.34 -17.25 0.66
CA THR A 491 -16.10 -17.15 -0.79
C THR A 491 -15.10 -18.19 -1.30
N GLY A 492 -14.26 -18.72 -0.42
CA GLY A 492 -13.33 -19.81 -0.71
C GLY A 492 -13.96 -21.18 -0.56
N THR A 493 -13.13 -22.21 -0.74
CA THR A 493 -13.52 -23.62 -0.58
C THR A 493 -13.05 -24.23 0.73
N THR A 494 -12.79 -23.39 1.74
CA THR A 494 -12.29 -23.80 3.04
C THR A 494 -12.98 -23.04 4.18
N TYR A 495 -13.04 -23.67 5.37
CA TYR A 495 -13.53 -23.05 6.59
C TYR A 495 -12.89 -23.73 7.82
N LYS A 496 -12.31 -22.95 8.76
CA LYS A 496 -11.72 -23.43 10.02
C LYS A 496 -12.67 -23.10 11.18
N PRO A 497 -13.57 -24.03 11.60
CA PRO A 497 -14.44 -23.82 12.75
C PRO A 497 -13.70 -24.04 14.08
N ALA A 498 -14.22 -23.46 15.16
CA ALA A 498 -13.81 -23.82 16.52
C ALA A 498 -14.59 -25.06 16.98
N LEU A 499 -13.96 -26.25 16.93
CA LEU A 499 -14.59 -27.50 17.37
C LEU A 499 -14.05 -27.93 18.73
N GLN A 500 -14.91 -28.55 19.53
CA GLN A 500 -14.50 -29.30 20.71
C GLN A 500 -13.93 -30.67 20.31
N ALA A 501 -12.92 -31.15 21.04
CA ALA A 501 -12.34 -32.48 20.86
C ALA A 501 -13.33 -33.59 21.24
N ASN A 502 -13.14 -34.79 20.67
CA ASN A 502 -13.93 -35.99 20.99
C ASN A 502 -15.45 -35.80 20.84
N THR A 503 -15.87 -34.96 19.89
CA THR A 503 -17.27 -34.56 19.71
C THR A 503 -17.73 -34.89 18.29
N MET A 504 -18.94 -35.43 18.15
CA MET A 504 -19.55 -35.68 16.84
C MET A 504 -20.24 -34.42 16.31
N TYR A 505 -20.02 -34.12 15.04
CA TYR A 505 -20.60 -32.98 14.33
C TYR A 505 -21.29 -33.42 13.04
N TYR A 506 -22.28 -32.62 12.63
CA TYR A 506 -22.99 -32.70 11.37
C TYR A 506 -22.70 -31.44 10.56
N LEU A 507 -22.21 -31.61 9.33
CA LEU A 507 -21.76 -30.54 8.44
C LEU A 507 -22.55 -30.55 7.13
N LYS A 508 -22.99 -29.36 6.71
CA LYS A 508 -23.58 -29.11 5.39
C LYS A 508 -23.03 -27.83 4.78
N VAL A 509 -22.68 -27.90 3.50
CA VAL A 509 -22.21 -26.76 2.71
C VAL A 509 -23.21 -26.52 1.58
N VAL A 510 -23.76 -25.30 1.53
CA VAL A 510 -24.77 -24.89 0.54
C VAL A 510 -24.19 -23.77 -0.33
N PRO A 511 -23.77 -24.06 -1.57
CA PRO A 511 -23.38 -23.03 -2.52
C PRO A 511 -24.55 -22.10 -2.85
N TYR A 512 -24.29 -20.83 -3.14
CA TYR A 512 -25.33 -19.87 -3.52
C TYR A 512 -24.86 -18.90 -4.61
N ASN A 513 -25.81 -18.27 -5.30
CA ASN A 513 -25.57 -17.12 -6.18
C ASN A 513 -26.78 -16.17 -6.18
N THR A 514 -26.83 -15.25 -7.15
CA THR A 514 -27.92 -14.28 -7.29
C THR A 514 -29.27 -14.91 -7.68
N VAL A 515 -29.27 -16.11 -8.26
CA VAL A 515 -30.50 -16.87 -8.57
C VAL A 515 -31.04 -17.55 -7.31
N GLY A 516 -30.17 -18.04 -6.43
CA GLY A 516 -30.56 -18.59 -5.14
C GLY A 516 -29.54 -19.59 -4.55
N ASP A 517 -29.98 -20.28 -3.50
CA ASP A 517 -29.22 -21.33 -2.82
C ASP A 517 -29.37 -22.68 -3.56
N ALA A 518 -28.31 -23.50 -3.53
CA ALA A 518 -28.37 -24.86 -4.01
C ALA A 518 -29.41 -25.68 -3.21
N ALA A 519 -30.30 -26.39 -3.92
CA ALA A 519 -31.33 -27.21 -3.32
C ALA A 519 -30.85 -28.66 -3.10
N GLY A 520 -31.32 -29.29 -2.01
CA GLY A 520 -31.12 -30.74 -1.78
C GLY A 520 -29.75 -31.14 -1.21
N CYS A 521 -28.98 -30.20 -0.65
CA CYS A 521 -27.67 -30.51 -0.09
C CYS A 521 -27.79 -31.33 1.20
N THR A 522 -27.04 -32.42 1.28
CA THR A 522 -27.08 -33.38 2.39
C THR A 522 -26.01 -33.09 3.44
N GLU A 523 -26.29 -33.48 4.68
CA GLU A 523 -25.31 -33.44 5.76
C GLU A 523 -24.38 -34.66 5.72
N ILE A 524 -23.11 -34.44 6.06
CA ILE A 524 -22.20 -35.51 6.48
C ILE A 524 -22.01 -35.43 8.00
N SER A 525 -21.60 -36.52 8.63
CA SER A 525 -21.20 -36.52 10.04
C SER A 525 -19.73 -36.90 10.20
N PHE A 526 -19.05 -36.37 11.21
CA PHE A 526 -17.68 -36.75 11.58
C PHE A 526 -17.48 -36.57 13.08
N THR A 527 -16.49 -37.25 13.67
CA THR A 527 -16.11 -37.10 15.07
C THR A 527 -14.70 -36.53 15.15
N THR A 528 -14.52 -35.53 16.02
CA THR A 528 -13.23 -34.90 16.25
C THR A 528 -12.36 -35.71 17.20
N THR A 529 -11.04 -35.58 17.07
CA THR A 529 -10.04 -35.99 18.06
C THR A 529 -9.47 -34.75 18.78
N THR A 530 -8.40 -34.88 19.55
CA THR A 530 -7.69 -33.75 20.17
C THR A 530 -7.11 -32.80 19.13
N VAL A 531 -6.85 -31.55 19.53
CA VAL A 531 -6.08 -30.58 18.73
C VAL A 531 -4.77 -31.23 18.27
N GLN A 532 -4.43 -31.07 16.99
CA GLN A 532 -3.19 -31.58 16.40
C GLN A 532 -2.30 -30.41 16.01
N TYR A 533 -1.03 -30.47 16.44
CA TYR A 533 0.01 -29.53 16.04
C TYR A 533 0.83 -30.11 14.88
N CYS A 534 1.37 -29.24 14.04
CA CYS A 534 2.29 -29.66 12.99
C CYS A 534 3.53 -30.40 13.55
N GLY A 535 4.00 -31.40 12.82
CA GLY A 535 5.13 -32.26 13.18
C GLY A 535 4.77 -33.76 13.17
N PRO A 536 5.68 -34.65 13.58
CA PRO A 536 7.05 -34.39 14.03
C PRO A 536 7.91 -33.71 12.97
N LEU A 537 8.90 -32.93 13.40
CA LEU A 537 9.82 -32.18 12.53
C LEU A 537 11.14 -32.95 12.39
N THR A 538 11.84 -32.74 11.27
CA THR A 538 13.06 -33.48 10.96
C THR A 538 14.23 -32.53 10.70
N TYR A 539 15.40 -32.96 11.15
CA TYR A 539 16.72 -32.41 10.80
C TYR A 539 17.59 -33.54 10.26
N SER A 540 18.51 -33.23 9.35
CA SER A 540 19.44 -34.23 8.80
C SER A 540 20.41 -34.74 9.88
N THR A 541 20.84 -33.85 10.77
CA THR A 541 21.67 -34.16 11.93
C THR A 541 21.06 -33.49 13.16
N VAL A 542 20.88 -34.24 14.24
CA VAL A 542 20.43 -33.68 15.52
C VAL A 542 21.62 -33.06 16.23
N GLU A 543 21.57 -31.75 16.43
CA GLU A 543 22.46 -31.01 17.33
C GLU A 543 21.59 -30.53 18.49
N PRO A 544 21.67 -31.19 19.66
CA PRO A 544 20.57 -31.22 20.61
C PRO A 544 20.41 -29.90 21.36
N THR A 545 19.16 -29.52 21.59
CA THR A 545 18.78 -28.66 22.70
C THR A 545 19.01 -29.46 23.98
N THR A 546 19.81 -28.94 24.92
CA THR A 546 20.26 -29.69 26.09
C THR A 546 19.62 -29.24 27.39
N ASN A 547 19.08 -28.01 27.42
CA ASN A 547 18.33 -27.53 28.56
C ASN A 547 17.30 -26.47 28.15
N VAL A 548 16.10 -26.57 28.70
CA VAL A 548 15.07 -25.53 28.65
C VAL A 548 14.55 -25.28 30.07
N THR A 549 14.60 -24.01 30.50
CA THR A 549 13.94 -23.54 31.71
C THR A 549 12.90 -22.48 31.39
N PHE A 550 11.67 -22.65 31.87
CA PHE A 550 10.59 -21.69 31.68
C PHE A 550 9.46 -21.94 32.68
N ALA A 551 9.10 -20.93 33.48
CA ALA A 551 7.92 -20.97 34.34
C ALA A 551 7.78 -22.24 35.22
N GLY A 552 8.89 -22.71 35.79
CA GLY A 552 8.95 -23.93 36.61
C GLY A 552 9.41 -25.19 35.85
N ILE A 553 9.41 -25.18 34.52
CA ILE A 553 10.11 -26.19 33.72
C ILE A 553 11.61 -26.01 33.93
N ASN A 554 12.31 -27.13 34.16
CA ASN A 554 13.76 -27.25 34.06
C ASN A 554 14.06 -28.65 33.53
N ASN A 555 14.13 -28.77 32.20
CA ASN A 555 14.33 -30.04 31.52
C ASN A 555 15.75 -30.10 30.95
N THR A 556 16.54 -31.09 31.37
CA THR A 556 17.89 -31.33 30.85
C THR A 556 17.90 -32.65 30.09
N THR A 557 18.39 -32.61 28.86
CA THR A 557 18.39 -33.72 27.90
C THR A 557 19.84 -34.06 27.48
N SER A 558 20.00 -35.10 26.67
CA SER A 558 21.33 -35.56 26.25
C SER A 558 22.04 -34.53 25.37
N ALA A 559 23.33 -34.27 25.64
CA ALA A 559 24.18 -33.44 24.79
C ALA A 559 24.78 -34.19 23.58
N THR A 560 24.35 -35.43 23.30
CA THR A 560 24.90 -36.23 22.19
C THR A 560 24.49 -35.70 20.83
N VAL A 561 25.47 -35.25 20.05
CA VAL A 561 25.30 -34.90 18.62
C VAL A 561 25.01 -36.16 17.79
N GLY A 562 24.12 -36.03 16.80
CA GLY A 562 23.66 -37.13 15.97
C GLY A 562 22.63 -38.05 16.65
N GLY A 563 22.05 -37.61 17.77
CA GLY A 563 21.00 -38.33 18.48
C GLY A 563 19.66 -38.43 17.72
N SER A 564 18.66 -39.03 18.36
CA SER A 564 17.29 -39.13 17.84
C SER A 564 16.27 -39.18 18.99
N PRO A 565 15.04 -38.64 18.82
CA PRO A 565 14.51 -38.02 17.61
C PRO A 565 14.88 -36.53 17.46
N ALA A 566 14.73 -36.00 16.25
CA ALA A 566 14.95 -34.57 15.96
C ALA A 566 13.83 -33.66 16.51
N HIS A 567 12.69 -34.24 16.88
CA HIS A 567 11.57 -33.56 17.53
C HIS A 567 11.14 -34.40 18.73
N GLU A 568 11.36 -33.88 19.93
CA GLU A 568 11.03 -34.53 21.21
C GLU A 568 9.77 -33.93 21.84
N PHE A 569 8.98 -34.77 22.50
CA PHE A 569 7.72 -34.37 23.15
C PHE A 569 7.82 -34.59 24.66
N PHE A 570 8.02 -33.52 25.41
CA PHE A 570 8.10 -33.49 26.88
C PHE A 570 6.81 -32.98 27.51
N LEU A 571 5.67 -33.55 27.09
CA LEU A 571 4.33 -33.04 27.43
C LEU A 571 3.92 -33.29 28.89
N ASP A 572 4.65 -34.17 29.56
CA ASP A 572 4.55 -34.40 31.01
C ASP A 572 5.23 -33.29 31.82
N LYS A 573 6.10 -32.47 31.20
CA LYS A 573 6.74 -31.33 31.83
C LYS A 573 5.85 -30.09 31.69
N ILE A 574 5.30 -29.65 32.82
CA ILE A 574 4.30 -28.57 32.86
C ILE A 574 4.91 -27.31 33.48
N GLY A 575 4.95 -26.22 32.71
CA GLY A 575 5.22 -24.87 33.21
C GLY A 575 3.93 -24.18 33.63
N THR A 576 3.93 -23.38 34.70
CA THR A 576 2.73 -22.67 35.16
C THR A 576 2.92 -21.17 35.04
N VAL A 577 2.03 -20.51 34.29
CA VAL A 577 2.08 -19.08 34.04
C VAL A 577 0.77 -18.38 34.43
N LEU A 578 0.87 -17.08 34.69
CA LEU A 578 -0.25 -16.17 34.88
C LEU A 578 -0.40 -15.27 33.65
N THR A 579 -1.64 -14.96 33.27
CA THR A 579 -1.93 -13.98 32.21
C THR A 579 -1.31 -12.61 32.53
N ASN A 580 -0.97 -11.83 31.51
CA ASN A 580 -0.37 -10.49 31.65
C ASN A 580 0.88 -10.45 32.56
N THR A 581 1.68 -11.52 32.56
CA THR A 581 2.90 -11.63 33.38
C THR A 581 4.08 -12.01 32.50
N THR A 582 5.26 -11.48 32.81
CA THR A 582 6.51 -11.79 32.10
C THR A 582 7.31 -12.84 32.86
N TYR A 583 7.75 -13.88 32.15
CA TYR A 583 8.56 -14.96 32.71
C TYR A 583 9.93 -15.03 32.01
N PRO A 584 11.03 -15.27 32.75
CA PRO A 584 12.32 -15.55 32.14
C PRO A 584 12.33 -16.94 31.51
N ILE A 585 13.05 -17.06 30.39
CA ILE A 585 13.35 -18.32 29.73
C ILE A 585 14.86 -18.45 29.53
N SER A 586 15.39 -19.65 29.75
CA SER A 586 16.79 -19.99 29.45
C SER A 586 16.86 -21.27 28.63
N MET A 587 17.68 -21.29 27.59
CA MET A 587 17.82 -22.37 26.64
C MET A 587 19.31 -22.66 26.38
N ASN A 588 19.69 -23.93 26.33
CA ASN A 588 21.04 -24.35 25.96
C ASN A 588 20.99 -25.42 24.86
N ALA A 589 22.05 -25.54 24.09
CA ALA A 589 22.22 -26.55 23.05
C ALA A 589 23.70 -26.92 22.89
N ASN A 590 23.97 -28.10 22.34
CA ASN A 590 25.30 -28.47 21.86
C ASN A 590 25.45 -28.04 20.39
N THR A 591 26.42 -27.18 20.10
CA THR A 591 26.63 -26.57 18.78
C THR A 591 27.58 -27.35 17.87
N ASP A 592 28.06 -28.52 18.29
CA ASP A 592 29.03 -29.37 17.56
C ASP A 592 30.28 -28.64 17.03
N GLY A 593 30.79 -27.68 17.82
CA GLY A 593 31.97 -26.90 17.44
C GLY A 593 32.05 -25.57 18.17
N THR A 594 33.25 -25.00 18.27
CA THR A 594 33.55 -23.84 19.14
C THR A 594 33.19 -22.48 18.54
N THR A 595 32.91 -22.42 17.24
CA THR A 595 32.57 -21.17 16.52
C THR A 595 31.14 -21.13 16.01
N PHE A 596 30.39 -22.22 16.20
CA PHE A 596 29.04 -22.39 15.68
C PHE A 596 27.99 -21.78 16.59
N ARG A 597 26.90 -21.29 15.99
CA ARG A 597 25.79 -20.68 16.71
C ARG A 597 24.50 -21.42 16.46
N HIS A 598 23.81 -21.73 17.54
CA HIS A 598 22.46 -22.25 17.53
C HIS A 598 21.52 -21.15 17.95
N PHE A 599 20.65 -20.77 17.03
CA PHE A 599 19.60 -19.79 17.28
C PHE A 599 18.37 -20.50 17.82
N PHE A 600 17.61 -19.81 18.68
CA PHE A 600 16.37 -20.33 19.27
C PHE A 600 15.16 -19.51 18.84
N ALA A 601 14.09 -20.20 18.52
CA ALA A 601 12.73 -19.65 18.41
C ALA A 601 11.82 -20.40 19.39
N VAL A 602 10.89 -19.66 19.99
CA VAL A 602 9.90 -20.22 20.92
C VAL A 602 8.51 -19.84 20.44
N PHE A 603 7.62 -20.81 20.43
CA PHE A 603 6.24 -20.66 20.01
C PHE A 603 5.31 -21.14 21.12
N ILE A 604 4.26 -20.39 21.43
CA ILE A 604 3.27 -20.79 22.43
C ILE A 604 1.88 -20.44 21.91
N ASP A 605 1.04 -21.47 21.81
CA ASP A 605 -0.34 -21.38 21.33
C ASP A 605 -1.23 -20.79 22.43
N TRP A 606 -1.28 -19.48 22.57
CA TRP A 606 -1.97 -18.83 23.68
C TRP A 606 -3.49 -18.92 23.55
N ASN A 607 -4.01 -19.06 22.33
CA ASN A 607 -5.45 -19.15 22.07
C ASN A 607 -5.99 -20.60 22.07
N GLN A 608 -5.09 -21.59 22.14
CA GLN A 608 -5.36 -23.03 22.10
C GLN A 608 -6.07 -23.48 20.81
N ASP A 609 -5.67 -22.92 19.66
CA ASP A 609 -6.26 -23.22 18.37
C ASP A 609 -5.44 -24.24 17.55
N GLY A 610 -4.30 -24.69 18.08
CA GLY A 610 -3.48 -25.74 17.51
C GLY A 610 -2.54 -25.31 16.38
N ASP A 611 -2.44 -24.02 16.09
CA ASP A 611 -1.31 -23.47 15.37
C ASP A 611 -0.50 -22.48 16.23
N PHE A 612 0.44 -21.78 15.62
CA PHE A 612 1.35 -20.85 16.30
C PHE A 612 1.49 -19.55 15.51
N ASP A 613 0.57 -19.29 14.58
CA ASP A 613 0.72 -18.24 13.59
C ASP A 613 0.14 -16.90 14.05
N ASP A 614 -0.56 -16.88 15.19
CA ASP A 614 -1.20 -15.71 15.72
C ASP A 614 -0.24 -14.68 16.34
N ALA A 615 -0.73 -13.45 16.43
CA ALA A 615 0.00 -12.35 17.03
C ALA A 615 0.27 -12.63 18.51
N GLY A 616 1.53 -12.50 18.93
CA GLY A 616 1.94 -12.74 20.32
C GLY A 616 2.29 -14.19 20.64
N GLU A 617 2.24 -15.10 19.67
CA GLU A 617 2.60 -16.52 19.87
C GLU A 617 4.05 -16.84 19.51
N LYS A 618 4.76 -15.91 18.88
CA LYS A 618 6.12 -16.08 18.35
C LYS A 618 7.14 -15.27 19.14
N TYR A 619 8.20 -15.92 19.60
CA TYR A 619 9.28 -15.30 20.38
C TYR A 619 10.64 -15.64 19.79
N PHE A 620 11.50 -14.62 19.71
CA PHE A 620 12.86 -14.73 19.18
C PHE A 620 12.89 -15.22 17.72
N THR A 621 11.95 -14.74 16.90
CA THR A 621 11.79 -15.15 15.50
C THR A 621 12.29 -14.11 14.48
N THR A 622 12.82 -12.97 14.95
CA THR A 622 13.33 -11.89 14.09
C THR A 622 14.79 -11.55 14.38
N PRO A 623 15.54 -10.95 13.41
CA PRO A 623 16.93 -10.53 13.60
C PRO A 623 17.22 -9.74 14.87
N GLU A 624 16.29 -8.88 15.29
CA GLU A 624 16.41 -8.01 16.46
C GLU A 624 16.15 -8.75 17.78
N THR A 625 15.45 -9.88 17.73
CA THR A 625 15.00 -10.63 18.90
C THR A 625 15.72 -11.96 19.09
N PHE A 626 16.49 -12.40 18.10
CA PHE A 626 17.20 -13.67 18.12
C PHE A 626 18.03 -13.89 19.39
N LYS A 627 17.92 -15.11 19.92
CA LYS A 627 18.73 -15.63 21.02
C LYS A 627 19.54 -16.80 20.50
N PHE A 628 20.81 -16.89 20.92
CA PHE A 628 21.68 -17.97 20.48
C PHE A 628 22.67 -18.38 21.57
N VAL A 629 23.16 -19.61 21.45
CA VAL A 629 24.39 -20.06 22.11
C VAL A 629 25.52 -20.09 21.09
N LEU A 630 26.76 -19.84 21.54
CA LEU A 630 27.97 -19.82 20.71
C LEU A 630 28.98 -20.81 21.28
N GLY A 631 29.41 -21.77 20.46
CA GLY A 631 30.50 -22.66 20.83
C GLY A 631 30.21 -23.56 22.03
N SER A 632 28.94 -23.90 22.26
CA SER A 632 28.49 -24.60 23.46
C SER A 632 28.62 -26.12 23.27
N ASP A 633 29.15 -26.80 24.28
CA ASP A 633 29.13 -28.27 24.40
C ASP A 633 27.78 -28.79 24.95
N GLY A 634 26.83 -27.88 25.18
CA GLY A 634 25.54 -28.19 25.77
C GLY A 634 25.55 -28.45 27.29
N VAL A 635 26.72 -28.41 27.95
CA VAL A 635 26.88 -28.71 29.39
C VAL A 635 27.45 -27.53 30.16
N ASN A 636 28.53 -26.93 29.67
CA ASN A 636 29.27 -25.83 30.32
C ASN A 636 29.12 -24.49 29.60
N GLY A 637 28.41 -24.46 28.47
CA GLY A 637 28.15 -23.25 27.71
C GLY A 637 27.25 -22.24 28.44
N THR A 638 27.44 -20.95 28.14
CA THR A 638 26.54 -19.89 28.62
C THR A 638 25.19 -20.04 27.90
N PRO A 639 24.08 -20.23 28.62
CA PRO A 639 22.79 -20.43 27.98
C PRO A 639 22.26 -19.15 27.35
N ALA A 640 21.46 -19.31 26.29
CA ALA A 640 20.68 -18.23 25.71
C ALA A 640 19.55 -17.85 26.66
N VAL A 641 19.39 -16.56 26.97
CA VAL A 641 18.36 -16.07 27.90
C VAL A 641 17.44 -15.04 27.25
N GLY A 642 16.17 -15.08 27.63
CA GLY A 642 15.14 -14.16 27.16
C GLY A 642 14.00 -14.02 28.16
N SER A 643 12.97 -13.29 27.75
CA SER A 643 11.74 -13.11 28.50
C SER A 643 10.55 -13.30 27.59
N ILE A 644 9.53 -13.99 28.07
CA ILE A 644 8.26 -14.23 27.37
C ILE A 644 7.16 -13.53 28.16
N VAL A 645 6.37 -12.72 27.48
CA VAL A 645 5.19 -12.05 28.05
C VAL A 645 3.98 -12.90 27.73
N VAL A 646 3.22 -13.29 28.75
CA VAL A 646 1.96 -14.01 28.54
C VAL A 646 0.87 -12.99 28.17
N PRO A 647 0.17 -13.14 27.04
CA PRO A 647 -0.91 -12.24 26.66
C PRO A 647 -2.00 -12.14 27.72
N GLU A 648 -2.69 -11.00 27.80
CA GLU A 648 -3.80 -10.80 28.73
C GLU A 648 -5.00 -11.68 28.38
N ASP A 649 -5.21 -11.91 27.09
CA ASP A 649 -6.28 -12.69 26.49
C ASP A 649 -5.91 -14.18 26.30
N ALA A 650 -4.75 -14.61 26.80
CA ALA A 650 -4.36 -16.02 26.75
C ALA A 650 -5.41 -16.91 27.42
N LYS A 651 -5.83 -17.95 26.70
CA LYS A 651 -6.93 -18.83 27.13
C LYS A 651 -6.46 -19.69 28.30
N LEU A 652 -7.29 -19.72 29.34
CA LEU A 652 -7.01 -20.51 30.55
C LEU A 652 -7.00 -22.01 30.24
N GLY A 653 -6.15 -22.76 30.93
CA GLY A 653 -5.98 -24.19 30.71
C GLY A 653 -4.59 -24.56 30.17
N GLN A 654 -4.45 -25.80 29.70
CA GLN A 654 -3.19 -26.27 29.15
C GLN A 654 -3.06 -25.89 27.67
N THR A 655 -1.86 -25.46 27.29
CA THR A 655 -1.48 -25.24 25.90
C THR A 655 -0.08 -25.77 25.58
N ARG A 656 0.30 -25.76 24.31
CA ARG A 656 1.60 -26.19 23.81
C ARG A 656 2.61 -25.05 23.75
N MET A 657 3.81 -25.29 24.28
CA MET A 657 5.01 -24.53 23.94
C MET A 657 5.92 -25.38 23.06
N ARG A 658 6.50 -24.79 22.02
CA ARG A 658 7.52 -25.38 21.15
C ARG A 658 8.79 -24.56 21.21
N VAL A 659 9.93 -25.22 21.44
CA VAL A 659 11.27 -24.63 21.39
C VAL A 659 12.02 -25.24 20.22
N LYS A 660 12.46 -24.41 19.28
CA LYS A 660 13.24 -24.83 18.11
C LYS A 660 14.65 -24.27 18.19
N SER A 661 15.65 -25.11 18.01
CA SER A 661 17.06 -24.72 17.89
C SER A 661 17.62 -25.16 16.54
N ALA A 662 18.42 -24.31 15.89
CA ALA A 662 19.08 -24.67 14.64
C ALA A 662 20.36 -23.87 14.36
N TYR A 663 21.29 -24.51 13.64
CA TYR A 663 22.56 -23.92 13.24
C TYR A 663 22.41 -22.91 12.09
N TYR A 664 23.00 -21.71 12.26
CA TYR A 664 23.03 -20.64 11.24
C TYR A 664 24.30 -19.78 11.27
N GLY A 665 25.48 -20.41 11.25
CA GLY A 665 26.76 -19.74 11.01
C GLY A 665 27.03 -18.45 11.82
N SER A 666 27.94 -17.61 11.32
CA SER A 666 28.36 -16.38 12.00
C SER A 666 27.49 -15.15 11.68
N THR A 667 26.56 -15.26 10.74
CA THR A 667 25.68 -14.15 10.32
C THR A 667 24.24 -14.32 10.79
N GLY A 668 23.88 -15.49 11.31
CA GLY A 668 22.51 -15.82 11.73
C GLY A 668 21.57 -16.06 10.54
N PRO A 669 20.30 -16.43 10.80
CA PRO A 669 19.30 -16.65 9.76
C PRO A 669 18.79 -15.31 9.23
N ASN A 670 19.63 -14.58 8.47
CA ASN A 670 19.37 -13.21 8.01
C ASN A 670 18.96 -13.08 6.53
N THR A 671 18.77 -14.21 5.85
CA THR A 671 18.31 -14.29 4.45
C THR A 671 17.23 -15.37 4.30
N GLU A 672 16.42 -15.28 3.25
CA GLU A 672 15.54 -16.39 2.88
C GLU A 672 16.34 -17.58 2.32
N PRO A 673 15.94 -18.84 2.61
CA PRO A 673 14.73 -19.27 3.33
C PRO A 673 14.87 -19.35 4.87
N ASN A 674 15.98 -18.87 5.43
CA ASN A 674 16.33 -19.07 6.84
C ASN A 674 15.47 -18.23 7.79
N LEU A 675 15.11 -17.01 7.36
CA LEU A 675 14.15 -16.16 8.07
C LEU A 675 12.78 -16.84 8.15
N SER A 676 12.26 -17.34 7.03
CA SER A 676 11.01 -18.11 7.00
C SER A 676 11.05 -19.34 7.91
N ASN A 677 12.20 -20.00 8.04
CA ASN A 677 12.35 -21.10 8.98
C ASN A 677 12.07 -20.65 10.41
N PHE A 678 12.77 -19.64 10.91
CA PHE A 678 12.62 -19.20 12.31
C PHE A 678 11.29 -18.49 12.59
N ALA A 679 10.60 -17.98 11.58
CA ALA A 679 9.26 -17.41 11.70
C ALA A 679 8.12 -18.44 11.72
N ASN A 680 8.41 -19.72 11.42
CA ASN A 680 7.41 -20.76 11.26
C ASN A 680 7.70 -21.99 12.17
N ALA A 681 6.73 -22.33 13.02
CA ALA A 681 6.84 -23.40 14.00
C ALA A 681 6.80 -24.81 13.40
N CYS A 682 6.47 -24.94 12.11
CA CYS A 682 6.10 -26.18 11.43
C CYS A 682 7.08 -26.61 10.34
N VAL A 683 8.16 -25.86 10.12
CA VAL A 683 9.16 -26.15 9.09
C VAL A 683 10.57 -26.14 9.67
N THR A 684 11.48 -26.83 8.99
CA THR A 684 12.92 -26.88 9.29
C THR A 684 13.79 -26.48 8.09
N THR A 685 13.17 -25.96 7.03
CA THR A 685 13.84 -25.60 5.77
C THR A 685 14.97 -24.60 5.99
N GLY A 686 16.07 -24.73 5.25
CA GLY A 686 17.21 -23.81 5.35
C GLY A 686 18.22 -24.16 6.44
N SER A 687 17.99 -25.17 7.30
CA SER A 687 19.04 -25.75 8.13
C SER A 687 18.94 -27.27 8.18
N SER A 688 20.09 -27.92 8.10
CA SER A 688 20.22 -29.37 8.22
C SER A 688 20.48 -29.83 9.65
N PHE A 689 20.76 -28.89 10.58
CA PHE A 689 21.26 -29.18 11.92
C PHE A 689 20.44 -28.44 12.97
N GLY A 690 19.92 -29.17 13.95
CA GLY A 690 19.09 -28.61 15.01
C GLY A 690 18.21 -29.65 15.71
N GLN A 691 17.30 -29.15 16.55
CA GLN A 691 16.32 -29.97 17.27
C GLN A 691 15.07 -29.15 17.63
N VAL A 692 13.96 -29.84 17.84
CA VAL A 692 12.70 -29.27 18.35
C VAL A 692 12.28 -30.01 19.61
N GLU A 693 11.79 -29.26 20.59
CA GLU A 693 11.22 -29.80 21.83
C GLU A 693 9.86 -29.16 22.12
N ASP A 694 8.88 -29.99 22.48
CA ASP A 694 7.52 -29.58 22.82
C ASP A 694 7.23 -29.79 24.31
N TYR A 695 6.57 -28.81 24.94
CA TYR A 695 6.27 -28.74 26.37
C TYR A 695 4.82 -28.33 26.63
N THR A 696 4.30 -28.59 27.84
CA THR A 696 2.95 -28.16 28.24
C THR A 696 3.02 -26.91 29.13
N ILE A 697 2.21 -25.91 28.85
CA ILE A 697 2.06 -24.70 29.68
C ILE A 697 0.65 -24.64 30.26
N GLN A 698 0.55 -24.59 31.58
CA GLN A 698 -0.69 -24.33 32.31
C GLN A 698 -0.87 -22.82 32.48
N VAL A 699 -1.87 -22.26 31.80
CA VAL A 699 -2.26 -20.85 31.87
C VAL A 699 -3.33 -20.68 32.94
N ASN A 700 -3.04 -19.81 33.91
CA ASN A 700 -3.95 -19.44 34.97
C ASN A 700 -4.23 -17.93 34.91
N SER A 701 -5.39 -17.51 35.40
CA SER A 701 -5.73 -16.10 35.46
C SER A 701 -4.84 -15.39 36.48
N ALA A 702 -4.25 -14.26 36.09
CA ALA A 702 -3.73 -13.31 37.07
C ALA A 702 -4.90 -12.75 37.88
N THR A 703 -5.23 -13.40 38.99
CA THR A 703 -6.18 -12.84 39.95
C THR A 703 -5.62 -11.51 40.43
N GLN A 704 -6.35 -10.41 40.20
CA GLN A 704 -6.06 -9.10 40.76
C GLN A 704 -6.23 -9.17 42.29
N GLY A 705 -5.23 -9.73 42.97
CA GLY A 705 -5.12 -9.72 44.42
C GLY A 705 -4.48 -8.41 44.84
N THR A 706 -5.24 -7.56 45.54
CA THR A 706 -4.65 -6.60 46.47
C THR A 706 -3.59 -7.32 47.30
N SER A 707 -2.38 -6.78 47.32
CA SER A 707 -1.19 -7.31 47.97
C SER A 707 -1.49 -7.92 49.34
N ASN A 708 -1.57 -9.25 49.39
CA ASN A 708 -1.61 -9.99 50.64
C ASN A 708 -0.15 -10.18 51.10
N VAL A 709 0.43 -9.10 51.62
CA VAL A 709 1.61 -9.21 52.49
C VAL A 709 1.12 -9.85 53.78
N ASP A 710 1.81 -10.89 54.26
CA ASP A 710 1.62 -11.51 55.57
C ASP A 710 1.72 -10.49 56.73
N LYS A 711 0.67 -9.70 56.94
CA LYS A 711 0.41 -8.95 58.16
C LYS A 711 -0.60 -9.78 58.96
N ALA A 712 -0.22 -10.16 60.19
CA ALA A 712 -1.00 -10.98 61.11
C ALA A 712 -2.51 -10.72 61.01
N LYS A 713 -3.31 -11.79 60.83
CA LYS A 713 -4.77 -11.71 60.64
C LYS A 713 -5.45 -11.08 61.87
N VAL A 714 -5.59 -9.75 61.88
CA VAL A 714 -6.46 -9.04 62.85
C VAL A 714 -7.89 -9.57 62.70
N SER A 715 -8.45 -10.15 63.76
CA SER A 715 -9.80 -10.72 63.85
C SER A 715 -10.59 -10.07 65.00
N VAL A 716 -11.91 -10.31 65.06
CA VAL A 716 -12.77 -9.85 66.16
C VAL A 716 -13.44 -11.02 66.87
N TYR A 717 -13.56 -10.95 68.19
CA TYR A 717 -14.16 -12.02 69.00
C TYR A 717 -14.74 -11.52 70.34
N PRO A 718 -15.73 -12.20 70.94
CA PRO A 718 -16.49 -13.29 70.34
C PRO A 718 -17.35 -12.77 69.17
N ASN A 719 -17.61 -13.62 68.18
CA ASN A 719 -18.54 -13.30 67.10
C ASN A 719 -19.39 -14.55 66.82
N PRO A 720 -20.67 -14.58 67.23
CA PRO A 720 -21.49 -13.47 67.71
C PRO A 720 -21.09 -12.87 69.08
N PHE A 721 -21.40 -11.59 69.33
CA PHE A 721 -21.16 -10.86 70.59
C PHE A 721 -22.48 -10.34 71.20
N HIS A 722 -22.46 -10.01 72.50
CA HIS A 722 -23.57 -9.31 73.19
C HIS A 722 -23.25 -7.82 73.34
N ASP A 723 -22.47 -7.45 74.35
CA ASP A 723 -22.17 -6.04 74.63
C ASP A 723 -20.78 -5.61 74.17
N VAL A 724 -19.78 -6.48 74.27
CA VAL A 724 -18.39 -6.17 73.98
C VAL A 724 -17.85 -7.04 72.86
N LEU A 725 -17.20 -6.41 71.88
CA LEU A 725 -16.49 -7.07 70.79
C LEU A 725 -15.00 -6.75 70.88
N ASN A 726 -14.14 -7.76 70.98
CA ASN A 726 -12.70 -7.59 71.10
C ASN A 726 -12.01 -7.64 69.74
N ILE A 727 -10.89 -6.95 69.59
CA ILE A 727 -10.01 -6.99 68.40
C ILE A 727 -8.73 -7.73 68.79
N SER A 728 -8.29 -8.70 67.98
CA SER A 728 -7.13 -9.55 68.28
C SER A 728 -5.80 -8.79 68.35
N ASP A 729 -5.66 -7.70 67.59
CA ASP A 729 -4.53 -6.77 67.67
C ASP A 729 -4.99 -5.37 67.23
N VAL A 730 -4.66 -4.35 68.02
CA VAL A 730 -5.01 -2.95 67.75
C VAL A 730 -3.81 -2.12 67.32
N LYS A 731 -2.62 -2.73 67.21
CA LYS A 731 -1.40 -2.05 66.78
C LYS A 731 -1.57 -1.52 65.34
N GLY A 732 -1.37 -0.22 65.17
CA GLY A 732 -1.51 0.46 63.88
C GLY A 732 -2.97 0.75 63.47
N VAL A 733 -3.96 0.49 64.33
CA VAL A 733 -5.35 0.90 64.10
C VAL A 733 -5.53 2.33 64.64
N LYS A 734 -5.92 3.26 63.76
CA LYS A 734 -6.18 4.66 64.08
C LYS A 734 -7.58 4.88 64.67
N SER A 735 -8.59 4.27 64.07
CA SER A 735 -9.99 4.38 64.50
C SER A 735 -10.84 3.19 64.05
N VAL A 736 -11.97 3.00 64.69
CA VAL A 736 -12.94 1.94 64.37
C VAL A 736 -14.29 2.56 64.07
N SER A 737 -14.89 2.18 62.94
CA SER A 737 -16.27 2.52 62.60
C SER A 737 -17.13 1.26 62.51
N VAL A 738 -18.37 1.35 62.96
CA VAL A 738 -19.35 0.27 62.88
C VAL A 738 -20.51 0.75 62.01
N SER A 739 -20.88 -0.04 61.00
CA SER A 739 -21.99 0.24 60.09
C SER A 739 -23.03 -0.87 60.10
N ASP A 740 -24.29 -0.53 59.86
CA ASP A 740 -25.35 -1.52 59.65
C ASP A 740 -25.26 -2.18 58.27
N VAL A 741 -26.12 -3.18 57.99
CA VAL A 741 -26.13 -3.91 56.71
C VAL A 741 -26.47 -3.04 55.48
N ALA A 742 -27.04 -1.85 55.69
CA ALA A 742 -27.29 -0.87 54.63
C ALA A 742 -26.07 0.05 54.39
N GLY A 743 -24.96 -0.18 55.11
CA GLY A 743 -23.73 0.61 54.98
C GLY A 743 -23.75 1.92 55.75
N ARG A 744 -24.81 2.22 56.50
CA ARG A 744 -24.90 3.45 57.30
C ARG A 744 -24.08 3.28 58.58
N GLN A 745 -23.16 4.22 58.80
CA GLN A 745 -22.31 4.24 60.00
C GLN A 745 -23.15 4.55 61.25
N VAL A 746 -23.14 3.64 62.21
CA VAL A 746 -23.91 3.72 63.46
C VAL A 746 -23.06 4.10 64.66
N LYS A 747 -21.74 3.87 64.63
CA LYS A 747 -20.83 4.26 65.71
C LYS A 747 -19.41 4.46 65.18
N THR A 748 -18.68 5.41 65.74
CA THR A 748 -17.24 5.62 65.48
C THR A 748 -16.51 5.83 66.79
N MET A 749 -15.37 5.18 66.94
CA MET A 749 -14.64 5.09 68.19
C MET A 749 -13.12 5.12 67.94
N LYS A 750 -12.35 5.52 68.96
CA LYS A 750 -10.90 5.33 68.94
C LYS A 750 -10.57 3.83 68.98
N ALA A 751 -9.40 3.46 68.48
CA ALA A 751 -8.94 2.09 68.54
C ALA A 751 -8.75 1.64 70.01
N ALA A 752 -9.41 0.53 70.36
CA ALA A 752 -9.30 -0.10 71.67
C ALA A 752 -9.46 -1.61 71.50
N ALA A 753 -8.74 -2.40 72.30
CA ALA A 753 -8.81 -3.86 72.23
C ALA A 753 -10.20 -4.42 72.56
N HIS A 754 -11.00 -3.65 73.29
CA HIS A 754 -12.36 -3.98 73.72
C HIS A 754 -13.31 -2.87 73.23
N LEU A 755 -14.23 -3.21 72.33
CA LEU A 755 -15.21 -2.29 71.78
C LEU A 755 -16.53 -2.46 72.53
N ASN A 756 -16.95 -1.45 73.30
CA ASN A 756 -18.27 -1.46 73.94
C ASN A 756 -19.36 -1.02 72.95
N LEU A 757 -20.18 -1.99 72.56
CA LEU A 757 -21.25 -1.89 71.59
C LEU A 757 -22.62 -2.28 72.21
N SER A 758 -22.77 -2.16 73.53
CA SER A 758 -24.03 -2.45 74.28
C SER A 758 -25.26 -1.73 73.72
N ASP A 759 -25.07 -0.53 73.20
CA ASP A 759 -26.17 0.33 72.74
C ASP A 759 -26.71 -0.04 71.35
N LEU A 760 -26.02 -0.94 70.64
CA LEU A 760 -26.47 -1.41 69.33
C LEU A 760 -27.65 -2.39 69.49
N LYS A 761 -28.59 -2.40 68.53
CA LYS A 761 -29.64 -3.44 68.51
C LYS A 761 -29.08 -4.77 68.00
N THR A 762 -29.75 -5.88 68.28
CA THR A 762 -29.40 -7.19 67.72
C THR A 762 -29.43 -7.14 66.19
N GLY A 763 -28.43 -7.75 65.53
CA GLY A 763 -28.28 -7.63 64.08
C GLY A 763 -26.86 -7.84 63.56
N LEU A 764 -26.72 -7.86 62.23
CA LEU A 764 -25.44 -7.95 61.55
C LEU A 764 -24.84 -6.54 61.35
N TYR A 765 -23.57 -6.39 61.67
CA TYR A 765 -22.81 -5.15 61.53
C TYR A 765 -21.51 -5.40 60.77
N ILE A 766 -21.00 -4.35 60.12
CA ILE A 766 -19.66 -4.32 59.54
C ILE A 766 -18.80 -3.42 60.43
N VAL A 767 -17.75 -4.00 61.01
CA VAL A 767 -16.75 -3.29 61.81
C VAL A 767 -15.55 -3.01 60.92
N THR A 768 -15.29 -1.74 60.65
CA THR A 768 -14.18 -1.29 59.81
C THR A 768 -13.10 -0.67 60.68
N LEU A 769 -11.91 -1.26 60.63
CA LEU A 769 -10.69 -0.76 61.24
C LEU A 769 -10.00 0.16 60.22
N HIS A 770 -9.77 1.41 60.59
CA HIS A 770 -9.01 2.36 59.80
C HIS A 770 -7.59 2.38 60.34
N MET A 771 -6.62 2.04 59.51
CA MET A 771 -5.23 1.90 59.89
C MET A 771 -4.50 3.26 59.79
N GLU A 772 -3.40 3.41 60.52
CA GLU A 772 -2.56 4.62 60.46
C GLU A 772 -1.91 4.83 59.07
N ASP A 773 -1.68 3.75 58.32
CA ASP A 773 -1.14 3.77 56.95
C ASP A 773 -2.19 4.12 55.86
N GLY A 774 -3.43 4.43 56.27
CA GLY A 774 -4.53 4.78 55.37
C GLY A 774 -5.29 3.59 54.80
N SER A 775 -4.84 2.35 55.04
CA SER A 775 -5.61 1.15 54.66
C SER A 775 -6.82 0.93 55.58
N VAL A 776 -7.82 0.20 55.10
CA VAL A 776 -9.02 -0.16 55.87
C VAL A 776 -9.24 -1.67 55.87
N LYS A 777 -9.69 -2.21 57.01
CA LYS A 777 -10.04 -3.63 57.16
C LYS A 777 -11.45 -3.78 57.71
N SER A 778 -12.33 -4.43 56.95
CA SER A 778 -13.74 -4.62 57.33
C SER A 778 -14.02 -6.07 57.75
N ILE A 779 -14.69 -6.24 58.89
CA ILE A 779 -15.01 -7.54 59.49
C ILE A 779 -16.49 -7.58 59.84
N LYS A 780 -17.18 -8.66 59.45
CA LYS A 780 -18.60 -8.87 59.79
C LYS A 780 -18.72 -9.32 61.25
N ALA A 781 -19.59 -8.68 62.02
CA ALA A 781 -19.87 -9.02 63.41
C ALA A 781 -21.38 -9.12 63.66
N ILE A 782 -21.81 -10.15 64.38
CA ILE A 782 -23.22 -10.41 64.68
C ILE A 782 -23.47 -10.08 66.15
N LYS A 783 -24.36 -9.12 66.42
CA LYS A 783 -24.84 -8.82 67.78
C LYS A 783 -26.06 -9.67 68.11
N LYS A 784 -26.02 -10.39 69.23
CA LYS A 784 -27.10 -11.23 69.77
C LYS A 784 -27.80 -10.62 70.96
#